data_AF-A0A8T2W2A6-F1
#
_entry.id   AF-A0A8T2W2A6-F1
#
_cell.length_a   1.000
_cell.length_b   1.000
_cell.length_c   1.000
_cell.angle_alpha   90.00
_cell.angle_beta   90.00
_cell.angle_gamma   90.00
#
_symmetry.space_group_name_H-M   'P 1'
#
loop_
_entity.id
_entity.type
_entity.pdbx_description
1 polymer ?
#
loop_
_entity_poly.entity_id
_entity_poly.type
_entity_poly.pdbx_seq_one_letter_code
_entity_poly.pdbx_strand_id
1 'polypeptide(L)'
;MPPKLSLQVNTSQIIAPSIEIGPSGTLKLFKSFQQYEFNNTGMTRNAMTSPLATGAAGLSQSYQIAEKDVQFTRTLGQGASGLVQKAFWPAKAEFVAVKKISILEREKRHQLMNDIKALCNTPDTPGLIRFKGAYHSADKGQIAVALEYMDGGSLADVLEKVGHIPEPILAAMTKSVLQGLAYLHANHTVHRDIKPANILMSTSGEPKISDFGISAFVDNTIAQCCTFLGTVTYMSPERINGQPYAFPADIWALGLALVECATGRYPYDASGGTMQLMIALLEEECPLPPEKRNDADSTGDKSSSGMDEITLTGVFRDFVTKCMAKDPMRRPTAEELLQHPFITGAPPVDLRSFMKCMYNRTEKVEDAASIVISKFYNNLAFNWSDEDSIAAFYAPESILAFGPAEAPESALQKIKGRYTVAQHFHIMMAQLVGDVAFDFHKQKHKHRGSTRANAPPGDEGEVVITHRVVIRDEAPRLDGGSGSDVLGVYDETMVVRLRDVDALVPGVGFYIKAQQLRWVQALLPRKVGKEHQNRQQPSKDIKDALSALFLADENQPKQSYAFWGTQPVAQFNEASNTIEAADGPIDQPKTVADVRPDPLPLPPTFEWSTCDVNDPVQLKEIYELLSLHYVEDDENMFRFDYSPQFLHWALQPPGYKQEWHCGVRASRTGKLLAFISAIPAVVRVRDQDLKVVEINFLCVHKKLRQKRLAPVLIKEITRRVNLQNIWQAVYTAGVVLPKPVTEGQYWHRNLNPKKLIAVGFSRLASRMTMARTIKLYKLPEKPLTPGLRPMEPRDVPAVTSILKKYLDQYKLAPCFDKDEVHHWLVPREDVVTAYVVENPETKAVTDLVSFYTLPSTVIGNEQYKSLKAAYMFYTVPVTASARQLLNDALILAQSTGHDVFNALDIFENEGLLKDLKFGIGDGKLRYYLFNWRTAEMKANEVGLVML
;
A
#
# COMPACT_ATOMS: atom_id res chain seq x y z
N MET A 1 19.61 -23.97 -57.61
CA MET A 1 20.19 -24.04 -56.25
C MET A 1 20.86 -22.70 -55.98
N PRO A 2 20.42 -21.98 -54.95
CA PRO A 2 20.91 -22.16 -53.57
C PRO A 2 19.80 -22.56 -52.59
N PRO A 3 20.13 -23.01 -51.35
CA PRO A 3 19.18 -23.71 -50.49
C PRO A 3 18.21 -22.75 -49.79
N LYS A 4 16.91 -23.08 -49.83
CA LYS A 4 15.89 -22.47 -48.99
C LYS A 4 16.12 -22.91 -47.53
N LEU A 5 16.59 -22.00 -46.67
CA LEU A 5 16.46 -22.18 -45.23
C LEU A 5 14.99 -21.98 -44.84
N SER A 6 14.30 -23.08 -44.54
CA SER A 6 13.01 -23.07 -43.87
C SER A 6 13.23 -22.68 -42.41
N LEU A 7 12.97 -21.43 -42.05
CA LEU A 7 12.78 -21.02 -40.66
C LEU A 7 11.44 -21.58 -40.17
N GLN A 8 11.48 -22.78 -39.60
CA GLN A 8 10.45 -23.22 -38.66
C GLN A 8 10.56 -22.34 -37.43
N VAL A 9 9.72 -21.30 -37.34
CA VAL A 9 9.53 -20.56 -36.10
C VAL A 9 8.81 -21.49 -35.13
N ASN A 10 9.56 -22.05 -34.19
CA ASN A 10 9.03 -22.86 -33.10
C ASN A 10 8.29 -21.91 -32.15
N THR A 11 6.97 -21.75 -32.31
CA THR A 11 6.08 -20.90 -31.51
C THR A 11 5.83 -21.44 -30.09
N SER A 12 6.76 -22.20 -29.53
CA SER A 12 6.72 -22.75 -28.17
C SER A 12 7.71 -22.05 -27.23
N GLN A 13 7.86 -20.73 -27.33
CA GLN A 13 8.39 -19.94 -26.22
C GLN A 13 7.27 -19.73 -25.19
N ILE A 14 7.14 -20.69 -24.29
CA ILE A 14 6.34 -20.60 -23.08
C ILE A 14 6.82 -19.37 -22.30
N ILE A 15 6.00 -18.33 -22.23
CA ILE A 15 6.22 -17.23 -21.28
C ILE A 15 6.12 -17.86 -19.89
N ALA A 16 7.23 -17.94 -19.16
CA ALA A 16 7.24 -18.43 -17.79
C ALA A 16 6.27 -17.59 -16.95
N PRO A 17 5.45 -18.20 -16.06
CA PRO A 17 4.54 -17.47 -15.20
C PRO A 17 5.33 -16.46 -14.34
N SER A 18 4.76 -15.30 -14.01
CA SER A 18 5.44 -14.30 -13.17
C SER A 18 5.80 -14.82 -11.76
N ILE A 19 5.10 -15.87 -11.32
CA ILE A 19 5.27 -16.54 -10.03
C ILE A 19 4.99 -18.03 -10.20
N GLU A 20 5.80 -18.87 -9.58
CA GLU A 20 5.52 -20.29 -9.40
C GLU A 20 5.68 -20.64 -7.92
N ILE A 21 4.69 -21.32 -7.35
CA ILE A 21 4.77 -21.84 -5.98
C ILE A 21 5.04 -23.33 -6.08
N GLY A 22 6.24 -23.75 -5.68
CA GLY A 22 6.64 -25.15 -5.65
C GLY A 22 5.99 -25.91 -4.48
N PRO A 23 5.91 -27.25 -4.57
CA PRO A 23 5.24 -28.10 -3.57
C PRO A 23 5.87 -28.06 -2.16
N SER A 24 7.09 -27.53 -2.02
CA SER A 24 7.77 -27.33 -0.74
C SER A 24 7.56 -25.94 -0.11
N GLY A 25 6.66 -25.11 -0.67
CA GLY A 25 6.49 -23.70 -0.26
C GLY A 25 7.57 -22.76 -0.83
N THR A 26 8.34 -23.25 -1.80
CA THR A 26 9.34 -22.47 -2.54
C THR A 26 8.64 -21.52 -3.50
N LEU A 27 8.94 -20.22 -3.39
CA LEU A 27 8.39 -19.19 -4.25
C LEU A 27 9.42 -18.84 -5.33
N LYS A 28 9.10 -19.03 -6.60
CA LYS A 28 9.92 -18.59 -7.73
C LYS A 28 9.30 -17.37 -8.39
N LEU A 29 10.09 -16.33 -8.60
CA LEU A 29 9.71 -15.10 -9.32
C LEU A 29 10.55 -14.98 -10.59
N PHE A 30 9.90 -14.66 -11.71
CA PHE A 30 10.53 -14.58 -13.03
C PHE A 30 10.50 -13.14 -13.59
N LYS A 31 11.67 -12.54 -13.88
CA LYS A 31 11.77 -11.22 -14.53
C LYS A 31 12.91 -11.17 -15.53
N SER A 32 12.62 -10.87 -16.79
CA SER A 32 13.65 -10.63 -17.83
C SER A 32 14.76 -11.69 -17.86
N PHE A 33 14.39 -12.98 -17.90
CA PHE A 33 15.32 -14.15 -17.89
C PHE A 33 16.10 -14.38 -16.59
N GLN A 34 15.78 -13.66 -15.51
CA GLN A 34 16.31 -13.91 -14.17
C GLN A 34 15.25 -14.62 -13.31
N GLN A 35 15.68 -15.68 -12.62
CA GLN A 35 14.86 -16.42 -11.66
C GLN A 35 15.35 -16.13 -10.25
N TYR A 36 14.43 -15.66 -9.41
CA TYR A 36 14.65 -15.49 -7.97
C TYR A 36 13.83 -16.56 -7.24
N GLU A 37 14.50 -17.38 -6.45
CA GLU A 37 13.88 -18.48 -5.73
C GLU A 37 14.02 -18.24 -4.23
N PHE A 38 12.89 -18.12 -3.55
CA PHE A 38 12.79 -17.89 -2.11
C PHE A 38 12.27 -19.16 -1.45
N ASN A 39 13.01 -19.66 -0.49
CA ASN A 39 12.62 -20.82 0.30
C ASN A 39 12.83 -20.53 1.79
N ASN A 40 12.53 -21.51 2.63
CA ASN A 40 12.64 -21.39 4.09
C ASN A 40 14.11 -21.40 4.58
N THR A 41 15.09 -21.39 3.68
CA THR A 41 16.54 -21.33 3.97
C THR A 41 17.20 -20.07 3.38
N GLY A 42 16.46 -19.25 2.63
CA GLY A 42 16.96 -18.01 2.03
C GLY A 42 16.54 -17.84 0.58
N MET A 43 17.32 -17.03 -0.14
CA MET A 43 17.06 -16.69 -1.54
C MET A 43 18.23 -17.13 -2.41
N THR A 44 17.92 -17.77 -3.54
CA THR A 44 18.88 -18.04 -4.60
C THR A 44 18.51 -17.26 -5.86
N ARG A 45 19.52 -16.76 -6.55
CA ARG A 45 19.38 -16.10 -7.83
C ARG A 45 20.08 -16.92 -8.90
N ASN A 46 19.32 -17.30 -9.92
CA ASN A 46 19.84 -17.99 -11.09
C ASN A 46 19.66 -17.12 -12.33
N ALA A 47 20.75 -16.87 -13.06
CA ALA A 47 20.68 -16.31 -14.40
C ALA A 47 20.35 -17.45 -15.39
N MET A 48 19.21 -17.41 -16.08
CA MET A 48 19.00 -18.31 -17.21
C MET A 48 19.86 -17.81 -18.37
N THR A 49 20.78 -18.63 -18.86
CA THR A 49 21.47 -18.37 -20.13
C THR A 49 20.45 -18.38 -21.26
N SER A 50 20.55 -17.42 -22.17
CA SER A 50 19.81 -17.46 -23.44
C SER A 50 20.02 -18.81 -24.13
N PRO A 51 19.00 -19.45 -24.72
CA PRO A 51 19.15 -20.72 -25.46
C PRO A 51 20.16 -20.67 -26.62
N LEU A 52 20.67 -19.47 -26.98
CA LEU A 52 21.68 -19.26 -28.02
C LEU A 52 23.12 -19.17 -27.50
N ALA A 53 23.36 -19.19 -26.18
CA ALA A 53 24.70 -19.06 -25.61
C ALA A 53 25.14 -20.39 -24.98
N THR A 54 25.63 -21.32 -25.79
CA THR A 54 26.38 -22.49 -25.31
C THR A 54 27.69 -22.02 -24.70
N GLY A 55 27.82 -22.08 -23.36
CA GLY A 55 29.13 -22.08 -22.69
C GLY A 55 29.36 -21.11 -21.52
N ALA A 56 28.42 -20.25 -21.14
CA ALA A 56 28.59 -19.42 -19.94
C ALA A 56 28.05 -20.16 -18.70
N ALA A 57 28.92 -20.59 -17.79
CA ALA A 57 28.51 -21.06 -16.46
C ALA A 57 27.71 -19.94 -15.77
N GLY A 58 26.43 -20.18 -15.47
CA GLY A 58 25.58 -19.19 -14.82
C GLY A 58 26.13 -18.82 -13.45
N LEU A 59 26.34 -17.53 -13.19
CA LEU A 59 26.62 -17.01 -11.85
C LEU A 59 25.37 -17.23 -10.98
N SER A 60 25.39 -18.26 -10.15
CA SER A 60 24.38 -18.46 -9.10
C SER A 60 24.84 -17.76 -7.83
N GLN A 61 24.01 -16.83 -7.32
CA GLN A 61 24.28 -16.13 -6.07
C GLN A 61 23.24 -16.56 -5.03
N SER A 62 23.71 -17.06 -3.89
CA SER A 62 22.85 -17.57 -2.80
C SER A 62 23.01 -16.70 -1.56
N TYR A 63 21.88 -16.31 -0.99
CA TYR A 63 21.78 -15.54 0.25
C TYR A 63 21.15 -16.44 1.32
N GLN A 64 21.97 -16.89 2.27
CA GLN A 64 21.54 -17.81 3.33
C GLN A 64 21.10 -17.03 4.57
N ILE A 65 19.84 -16.61 4.59
CA ILE A 65 19.18 -16.02 5.76
C ILE A 65 17.72 -16.46 5.76
N ALA A 66 17.24 -17.02 6.87
CA ALA A 66 15.86 -17.42 7.04
C ALA A 66 15.24 -16.83 8.31
N GLU A 67 13.91 -16.92 8.44
CA GLU A 67 13.18 -16.39 9.60
C GLU A 67 13.67 -17.01 10.92
N LYS A 68 14.06 -18.28 10.90
CA LYS A 68 14.61 -18.98 12.07
C LYS A 68 16.02 -18.53 12.47
N ASP A 69 16.75 -17.87 11.57
CA ASP A 69 18.14 -17.46 11.78
C ASP A 69 18.24 -16.07 12.41
N VAL A 70 17.11 -15.36 12.53
CA VAL A 70 17.04 -13.99 13.05
C VAL A 70 16.13 -13.88 14.27
N GLN A 71 16.51 -13.03 15.22
CA GLN A 71 15.76 -12.77 16.44
C GLN A 71 15.23 -11.33 16.41
N PHE A 72 13.92 -11.15 16.22
CA PHE A 72 13.30 -9.84 16.17
C PHE A 72 13.32 -9.16 17.55
N THR A 73 13.77 -7.91 17.60
CA THR A 73 13.90 -7.15 18.84
C THR A 73 12.84 -6.06 18.95
N ARG A 74 12.75 -5.16 17.97
CA ARG A 74 11.78 -4.06 17.96
C ARG A 74 11.37 -3.61 16.57
N THR A 75 10.25 -2.91 16.48
CA THR A 75 9.84 -2.21 15.26
C THR A 75 10.67 -0.94 15.08
N LEU A 76 11.20 -0.73 13.87
CA LEU A 76 11.95 0.48 13.49
C LEU A 76 11.05 1.51 12.80
N GLY A 77 10.05 1.07 12.03
CA GLY A 77 9.09 1.94 11.37
C GLY A 77 7.97 1.18 10.68
N GLN A 78 6.86 1.87 10.44
CA GLN A 78 5.72 1.37 9.68
C GLN A 78 5.31 2.42 8.65
N GLY A 79 5.49 2.12 7.36
CA GLY A 79 5.21 3.04 6.26
C GLY A 79 4.36 2.42 5.15
N ALA A 80 4.14 3.18 4.07
CA ALA A 80 3.37 2.73 2.90
C ALA A 80 3.92 1.45 2.23
N SER A 81 5.22 1.18 2.41
CA SER A 81 5.93 0.03 1.84
C SER A 81 6.02 -1.18 2.77
N GLY A 82 5.46 -1.11 3.99
CA GLY A 82 5.39 -2.24 4.94
C GLY A 82 5.99 -1.95 6.32
N LEU A 83 6.05 -3.00 7.14
CA LEU A 83 6.65 -2.98 8.48
C LEU A 83 8.15 -3.28 8.39
N VAL A 84 8.97 -2.46 9.06
CA VAL A 84 10.42 -2.66 9.20
C VAL A 84 10.75 -2.95 10.66
N GLN A 85 11.48 -4.04 10.91
CA GLN A 85 11.85 -4.48 12.25
C GLN A 85 13.36 -4.67 12.38
N LYS A 86 13.92 -4.33 13.53
CA LYS A 86 15.28 -4.67 13.94
C LYS A 86 15.29 -6.15 14.31
N ALA A 87 16.24 -6.89 13.77
CA ALA A 87 16.49 -8.27 14.15
C ALA A 87 17.98 -8.52 14.33
N PHE A 88 18.33 -9.36 15.30
CA PHE A 88 19.69 -9.80 15.51
C PHE A 88 19.94 -11.09 14.73
N TRP A 89 21.05 -11.16 13.99
CA TRP A 89 21.47 -12.35 13.23
C TRP A 89 22.68 -13.00 13.94
N PRO A 90 22.47 -14.02 14.80
CA PRO A 90 23.52 -14.53 15.67
C PRO A 90 24.70 -15.13 14.90
N ALA A 91 24.44 -15.85 13.80
CA ALA A 91 25.49 -16.50 13.01
C ALA A 91 26.50 -15.53 12.39
N LYS A 92 26.09 -14.27 12.14
CA LYS A 92 26.96 -13.19 11.68
C LYS A 92 27.35 -12.21 12.79
N ALA A 93 26.78 -12.37 13.98
CA ALA A 93 26.91 -11.47 15.11
C ALA A 93 26.69 -9.99 14.73
N GLU A 94 25.63 -9.74 13.95
CA GLU A 94 25.27 -8.40 13.49
C GLU A 94 23.75 -8.18 13.58
N PHE A 95 23.34 -6.91 13.65
CA PHE A 95 21.94 -6.54 13.52
C PHE A 95 21.58 -6.27 12.06
N VAL A 96 20.36 -6.63 11.68
CA VAL A 96 19.77 -6.41 10.36
C VAL A 96 18.42 -5.71 10.49
N ALA A 97 18.07 -4.95 9.46
CA ALA A 97 16.73 -4.40 9.30
C ALA A 97 15.93 -5.32 8.36
N VAL A 98 14.83 -5.88 8.86
CA VAL A 98 13.98 -6.81 8.10
C VAL A 98 12.69 -6.09 7.69
N LYS A 99 12.48 -5.96 6.39
CA LYS A 99 11.28 -5.37 5.79
C LYS A 99 10.36 -6.49 5.28
N LYS A 100 9.13 -6.55 5.78
CA LYS A 100 8.14 -7.56 5.37
C LYS A 100 7.18 -6.99 4.32
N ILE A 101 7.08 -7.65 3.17
CA ILE A 101 6.28 -7.21 2.01
C ILE A 101 5.27 -8.31 1.63
N SER A 102 3.98 -7.95 1.49
CA SER A 102 2.91 -8.89 1.12
C SER A 102 2.96 -9.26 -0.36
N ILE A 103 2.88 -10.56 -0.65
CA ILE A 103 2.87 -11.11 -2.02
C ILE A 103 1.44 -11.19 -2.58
N LEU A 104 0.41 -11.14 -1.73
CA LEU A 104 -0.98 -11.37 -2.13
C LEU A 104 -1.55 -10.23 -3.01
N GLU A 105 -0.96 -9.04 -2.95
CA GLU A 105 -1.38 -7.87 -3.72
C GLU A 105 -0.64 -7.80 -5.07
N ARG A 106 -1.34 -8.03 -6.19
CA ARG A 106 -0.76 -8.15 -7.54
C ARG A 106 0.08 -6.94 -7.98
N GLU A 107 -0.28 -5.74 -7.54
CA GLU A 107 0.45 -4.49 -7.79
C GLU A 107 1.81 -4.46 -7.08
N LYS A 108 1.83 -4.81 -5.78
CA LYS A 108 3.06 -4.86 -4.96
C LYS A 108 4.06 -5.91 -5.42
N ARG A 109 3.63 -6.91 -6.20
CA ARG A 109 4.53 -7.95 -6.73
C ARG A 109 5.50 -7.43 -7.79
N HIS A 110 5.04 -6.58 -8.70
CA HIS A 110 5.92 -6.01 -9.74
C HIS A 110 6.94 -5.06 -9.12
N GLN A 111 6.50 -4.31 -8.10
CA GLN A 111 7.33 -3.47 -7.23
C GLN A 111 8.38 -4.32 -6.52
N LEU A 112 7.98 -5.31 -5.71
CA LEU A 112 8.86 -6.26 -5.03
C LEU A 112 9.93 -6.87 -5.95
N MET A 113 9.57 -7.21 -7.19
CA MET A 113 10.53 -7.75 -8.17
C MET A 113 11.49 -6.70 -8.75
N ASN A 114 11.09 -5.43 -8.86
CA ASN A 114 12.01 -4.33 -9.14
C ASN A 114 12.95 -4.09 -7.95
N ASP A 115 12.42 -4.12 -6.72
CA ASP A 115 13.15 -3.87 -5.47
C ASP A 115 14.26 -4.87 -5.29
N ILE A 116 13.91 -6.15 -5.32
CA ILE A 116 14.87 -7.25 -5.14
C ILE A 116 15.90 -7.23 -6.28
N LYS A 117 15.49 -6.88 -7.51
CA LYS A 117 16.42 -6.75 -8.63
C LYS A 117 17.41 -5.60 -8.43
N ALA A 118 16.94 -4.41 -8.05
CA ALA A 118 17.80 -3.25 -7.83
C ALA A 118 18.77 -3.49 -6.66
N LEU A 119 18.24 -3.98 -5.54
CA LEU A 119 19.02 -4.28 -4.33
C LEU A 119 20.05 -5.40 -4.57
N CYS A 120 19.67 -6.51 -5.21
CA CYS A 120 20.59 -7.62 -5.48
C CYS A 120 21.70 -7.30 -6.49
N ASN A 121 21.46 -6.38 -7.42
CA ASN A 121 22.43 -6.02 -8.44
C ASN A 121 23.37 -4.89 -8.01
N THR A 122 23.13 -4.30 -6.85
CA THR A 122 23.97 -3.22 -6.33
C THR A 122 25.14 -3.83 -5.56
N PRO A 123 26.40 -3.65 -6.03
CA PRO A 123 27.57 -4.01 -5.26
C PRO A 123 27.70 -3.09 -4.06
N ASP A 124 28.61 -3.42 -3.14
CA ASP A 124 28.86 -2.59 -1.97
C ASP A 124 29.35 -1.19 -2.40
N THR A 125 28.44 -0.22 -2.36
CA THR A 125 28.62 1.11 -2.93
C THR A 125 28.46 2.16 -1.85
N PRO A 126 29.43 3.07 -1.66
CA PRO A 126 29.29 4.19 -0.74
C PRO A 126 28.00 4.96 -0.98
N GLY A 127 27.27 5.25 0.09
CA GLY A 127 26.01 6.00 0.01
C GLY A 127 24.76 5.19 -0.33
N LEU A 128 24.82 3.87 -0.52
CA LEU A 128 23.64 3.02 -0.75
C LEU A 128 23.51 1.91 0.30
N ILE A 129 22.27 1.65 0.74
CA ILE A 129 21.99 0.59 1.71
C ILE A 129 22.35 -0.79 1.15
N ARG A 130 23.05 -1.60 1.95
CA ARG A 130 23.50 -2.93 1.57
C ARG A 130 22.39 -3.97 1.75
N PHE A 131 22.15 -4.74 0.70
CA PHE A 131 21.26 -5.91 0.73
C PHE A 131 21.97 -7.10 1.39
N LYS A 132 21.34 -7.73 2.39
CA LYS A 132 21.89 -8.87 3.15
C LYS A 132 21.25 -10.20 2.76
N GLY A 133 20.02 -10.18 2.24
CA GLY A 133 19.33 -11.36 1.73
C GLY A 133 17.81 -11.22 1.77
N ALA A 134 17.10 -12.28 1.41
CA ALA A 134 15.64 -12.33 1.50
C ALA A 134 15.15 -13.77 1.71
N TYR A 135 13.96 -13.94 2.27
CA TYR A 135 13.34 -15.25 2.48
C TYR A 135 11.81 -15.19 2.40
N HIS A 136 11.20 -16.35 2.14
CA HIS A 136 9.75 -16.49 2.13
C HIS A 136 9.23 -16.77 3.55
N SER A 137 8.23 -15.99 3.98
CA SER A 137 7.48 -16.18 5.22
C SER A 137 6.13 -16.81 4.85
N ALA A 138 6.16 -18.14 4.69
CA ALA A 138 5.10 -18.93 4.05
C ALA A 138 3.78 -18.96 4.86
N ASP A 139 3.85 -18.80 6.18
CA ASP A 139 2.70 -18.73 7.09
C ASP A 139 1.83 -17.48 6.88
N LYS A 140 2.40 -16.43 6.26
CA LYS A 140 1.74 -15.11 6.11
C LYS A 140 1.68 -14.59 4.68
N GLY A 141 2.17 -15.34 3.69
CA GLY A 141 2.19 -14.91 2.29
C GLY A 141 3.04 -13.66 2.05
N GLN A 142 4.17 -13.54 2.74
CA GLN A 142 5.06 -12.37 2.71
C GLN A 142 6.49 -12.75 2.29
N ILE A 143 7.21 -11.83 1.63
CA ILE A 143 8.68 -11.88 1.50
C ILE A 143 9.28 -10.95 2.54
N ALA A 144 10.27 -11.46 3.27
CA ALA A 144 11.11 -10.65 4.14
C ALA A 144 12.41 -10.30 3.42
N VAL A 145 12.73 -9.01 3.35
CA VAL A 145 13.97 -8.47 2.79
C VAL A 145 14.85 -8.00 3.96
N ALA A 146 16.03 -8.60 4.09
CA ALA A 146 17.02 -8.23 5.08
C ALA A 146 18.04 -7.24 4.50
N LEU A 147 18.17 -6.09 5.17
CA LEU A 147 19.07 -5.00 4.84
C LEU A 147 20.04 -4.78 6.01
N GLU A 148 21.16 -4.12 5.76
CA GLU A 148 22.02 -3.67 6.86
C GLU A 148 21.27 -2.71 7.80
N TYR A 149 21.54 -2.83 9.10
CA TYR A 149 20.94 -1.97 10.11
C TYR A 149 21.76 -0.69 10.30
N MET A 150 21.09 0.46 10.22
CA MET A 150 21.68 1.79 10.39
C MET A 150 21.30 2.34 11.78
N ASP A 151 22.23 2.26 12.73
CA ASP A 151 22.00 2.48 14.17
C ASP A 151 21.91 3.96 14.59
N GLY A 152 22.08 4.90 13.65
CA GLY A 152 21.89 6.34 13.86
C GLY A 152 20.50 6.85 13.47
N GLY A 153 19.60 5.99 12.98
CA GLY A 153 18.27 6.37 12.50
C GLY A 153 18.30 7.02 11.12
N SER A 154 17.20 7.66 10.73
CA SER A 154 17.11 8.47 9.51
C SER A 154 17.66 9.87 9.74
N LEU A 155 18.01 10.58 8.66
CA LEU A 155 18.42 11.98 8.72
C LEU A 155 17.30 12.89 9.23
N ALA A 156 16.03 12.48 9.07
CA ALA A 156 14.89 13.14 9.71
C ALA A 156 14.94 13.02 11.25
N ASP A 157 15.27 11.84 11.79
CA ASP A 157 15.42 11.62 13.23
C ASP A 157 16.59 12.45 13.80
N VAL A 158 17.68 12.54 13.03
CA VAL A 158 18.82 13.41 13.37
C VAL A 158 18.38 14.86 13.43
N LEU A 159 17.67 15.33 12.40
CA LEU A 159 17.18 16.71 12.30
C LEU A 159 16.23 17.08 13.44
N GLU A 160 15.29 16.19 13.78
CA GLU A 160 14.37 16.37 14.91
C GLU A 160 15.15 16.55 16.23
N LYS A 161 16.28 15.86 16.38
CA LYS A 161 17.10 15.93 17.61
C LYS A 161 18.00 17.15 17.70
N VAL A 162 18.63 17.55 16.60
CA VAL A 162 19.62 18.65 16.60
C VAL A 162 19.04 20.00 16.17
N GLY A 163 17.82 20.02 15.63
CA GLY A 163 17.17 21.21 15.11
C GLY A 163 17.67 21.58 13.72
N HIS A 164 18.96 21.81 13.54
CA HIS A 164 19.58 22.11 12.23
C HIS A 164 20.99 21.51 12.13
N ILE A 165 21.43 21.20 10.91
CA ILE A 165 22.72 20.55 10.64
C ILE A 165 23.70 21.57 10.04
N PRO A 166 24.89 21.76 10.62
CA PRO A 166 25.89 22.68 10.08
C PRO A 166 26.34 22.32 8.65
N GLU A 167 26.55 23.33 7.82
CA GLU A 167 26.94 23.15 6.41
C GLU A 167 28.17 22.24 6.19
N PRO A 168 29.26 22.29 6.98
CA PRO A 168 30.39 21.37 6.79
C PRO A 168 30.03 19.90 7.02
N ILE A 169 29.12 19.63 7.98
CA ILE A 169 28.60 18.30 8.26
C ILE A 169 27.72 17.83 7.10
N LEU A 170 26.84 18.72 6.60
CA LEU A 170 26.01 18.44 5.43
C LEU A 170 26.84 18.18 4.17
N ALA A 171 27.92 18.92 3.94
CA ALA A 171 28.80 18.70 2.77
C ALA A 171 29.40 17.28 2.78
N ALA A 172 29.90 16.83 3.94
CA ALA A 172 30.44 15.48 4.09
C ALA A 172 29.36 14.40 3.92
N MET A 173 28.15 14.62 4.45
CA MET A 173 27.03 13.69 4.24
C MET A 173 26.60 13.63 2.77
N THR A 174 26.47 14.81 2.14
CA THR A 174 26.03 14.99 0.75
C THR A 174 26.98 14.31 -0.22
N LYS A 175 28.30 14.36 0.04
CA LYS A 175 29.30 13.70 -0.79
C LYS A 175 29.00 12.20 -0.97
N SER A 176 28.73 11.50 0.12
CA SER A 176 28.40 10.07 0.07
C SER A 176 27.03 9.81 -0.58
N VAL A 177 26.02 10.64 -0.30
CA VAL A 177 24.70 10.54 -0.95
C VAL A 177 24.81 10.73 -2.47
N LEU A 178 25.62 11.69 -2.93
CA LEU A 178 25.88 11.92 -4.35
C LEU A 178 26.62 10.75 -5.02
N GLN A 179 27.55 10.09 -4.32
CA GLN A 179 28.20 8.87 -4.83
C GLN A 179 27.18 7.75 -5.06
N GLY A 180 26.23 7.59 -4.14
CA GLY A 180 25.13 6.64 -4.29
C GLY A 180 24.21 6.99 -5.47
N LEU A 181 23.82 8.27 -5.60
CA LEU A 181 22.99 8.72 -6.72
C LEU A 181 23.69 8.58 -8.08
N ALA A 182 24.96 8.94 -8.17
CA ALA A 182 25.78 8.75 -9.37
C ALA A 182 25.79 7.28 -9.81
N TYR A 183 25.98 6.35 -8.87
CA TYR A 183 25.90 4.92 -9.16
C TYR A 183 24.53 4.51 -9.69
N LEU A 184 23.44 4.94 -9.03
CA LEU A 184 22.08 4.61 -9.47
C LEU A 184 21.80 5.14 -10.88
N HIS A 185 22.15 6.41 -11.15
CA HIS A 185 21.93 7.08 -12.44
C HIS A 185 22.75 6.45 -13.55
N ALA A 186 24.02 6.10 -13.30
CA ALA A 186 24.88 5.37 -14.24
C ALA A 186 24.33 3.97 -14.60
N ASN A 187 23.58 3.34 -13.69
CA ASN A 187 22.90 2.06 -13.91
C ASN A 187 21.43 2.23 -14.33
N HIS A 188 21.07 3.40 -14.89
CA HIS A 188 19.73 3.71 -15.39
C HIS A 188 18.60 3.54 -14.37
N THR A 189 18.90 3.74 -13.08
CA THR A 189 17.94 3.64 -11.99
C THR A 189 17.69 5.02 -11.40
N VAL A 190 16.41 5.42 -11.35
CA VAL A 190 15.98 6.67 -10.71
C VAL A 190 15.46 6.32 -9.31
N HIS A 191 15.85 7.08 -8.28
CA HIS A 191 15.44 6.83 -6.89
C HIS A 191 13.98 7.20 -6.62
N ARG A 192 13.56 8.41 -7.05
CA ARG A 192 12.19 8.97 -7.03
C ARG A 192 11.57 9.28 -5.65
N ASP A 193 12.21 8.91 -4.54
CA ASP A 193 11.74 9.26 -3.17
C ASP A 193 12.90 9.73 -2.27
N ILE A 194 13.77 10.62 -2.77
CA ILE A 194 14.84 11.21 -1.94
C ILE A 194 14.22 12.21 -0.96
N LYS A 195 14.48 12.00 0.34
CA LYS A 195 14.05 12.84 1.47
C LYS A 195 14.84 12.48 2.73
N PRO A 196 14.89 13.32 3.78
CA PRO A 196 15.62 13.02 5.01
C PRO A 196 15.23 11.68 5.65
N ALA A 197 13.95 11.26 5.56
CA ALA A 197 13.49 9.98 6.10
C ALA A 197 14.05 8.73 5.38
N ASN A 198 14.53 8.88 4.14
CA ASN A 198 15.10 7.79 3.33
C ASN A 198 16.64 7.87 3.21
N ILE A 199 17.27 8.81 3.92
CA ILE A 199 18.73 8.89 4.08
C ILE A 199 19.01 8.40 5.50
N LEU A 200 19.55 7.20 5.63
CA LEU A 200 19.85 6.58 6.91
C LEU A 200 21.27 6.87 7.35
N MET A 201 21.47 6.98 8.66
CA MET A 201 22.75 7.29 9.29
C MET A 201 23.19 6.15 10.19
N SER A 202 24.50 5.86 10.20
CA SER A 202 25.12 5.04 11.23
C SER A 202 25.77 5.91 12.29
N THR A 203 25.96 5.36 13.50
CA THR A 203 26.73 6.03 14.55
C THR A 203 28.24 6.05 14.29
N SER A 204 28.71 5.32 13.27
CA SER A 204 30.06 5.44 12.72
C SER A 204 30.22 6.64 11.76
N GLY A 205 29.14 7.34 11.42
CA GLY A 205 29.17 8.52 10.56
C GLY A 205 28.96 8.22 9.07
N GLU A 206 28.31 7.11 8.73
CA GLU A 206 28.03 6.74 7.34
C GLU A 206 26.58 7.10 6.96
N PRO A 207 26.37 8.01 5.99
CA PRO A 207 25.07 8.24 5.37
C PRO A 207 24.82 7.24 4.22
N LYS A 208 23.61 6.68 4.13
CA LYS A 208 23.22 5.77 3.05
C LYS A 208 21.76 5.96 2.63
N ILE A 209 21.52 5.93 1.34
CA ILE A 209 20.19 5.99 0.74
C ILE A 209 19.52 4.61 0.86
N SER A 210 18.31 4.58 1.40
CA SER A 210 17.46 3.38 1.48
C SER A 210 16.25 3.49 0.56
N ASP A 211 15.50 2.39 0.41
CA ASP A 211 14.26 2.34 -0.39
C ASP A 211 14.42 2.68 -1.88
N PHE A 212 15.64 2.50 -2.43
CA PHE A 212 15.89 2.63 -3.87
C PHE A 212 15.37 1.40 -4.64
N GLY A 213 14.81 1.64 -5.82
CA GLY A 213 14.17 0.59 -6.64
C GLY A 213 12.68 0.33 -6.34
N ILE A 214 12.16 0.90 -5.25
CA ILE A 214 10.76 0.76 -4.77
C ILE A 214 9.78 1.62 -5.56
N SER A 215 10.25 2.62 -6.27
CA SER A 215 9.39 3.69 -6.78
C SER A 215 9.00 3.52 -8.25
N ALA A 216 8.87 2.28 -8.72
CA ALA A 216 8.26 1.98 -10.01
C ALA A 216 6.73 2.25 -10.04
N PHE A 217 6.33 3.49 -9.77
CA PHE A 217 5.32 4.14 -10.60
C PHE A 217 5.93 4.32 -12.00
N VAL A 218 6.14 3.20 -12.70
CA VAL A 218 6.29 3.22 -14.15
C VAL A 218 4.93 2.77 -14.66
N ASP A 219 4.27 3.73 -15.31
CA ASP A 219 2.95 3.70 -15.93
C ASP A 219 1.77 4.08 -15.01
N ASN A 220 1.34 5.33 -15.20
CA ASN A 220 0.02 5.93 -14.92
C ASN A 220 -0.24 6.65 -13.58
N THR A 221 -0.45 7.96 -13.73
CA THR A 221 -1.22 8.92 -12.90
C THR A 221 -0.72 9.31 -11.51
N ILE A 222 -0.58 10.62 -11.33
CA ILE A 222 -0.42 11.42 -10.09
C ILE A 222 -1.39 10.98 -8.95
N ALA A 223 -2.45 10.23 -9.28
CA ALA A 223 -3.52 9.79 -8.39
C ALA A 223 -3.10 8.86 -7.23
N GLN A 224 -1.95 8.19 -7.31
CA GLN A 224 -1.47 7.29 -6.24
C GLN A 224 -0.40 7.92 -5.31
N CYS A 225 0.06 9.16 -5.57
CA CYS A 225 1.09 9.82 -4.74
C CYS A 225 0.57 10.73 -3.62
N CYS A 226 -0.74 10.98 -3.51
CA CYS A 226 -1.27 12.08 -2.67
C CYS A 226 -2.06 11.66 -1.42
N THR A 227 -1.93 10.41 -0.96
CA THR A 227 -2.52 9.99 0.33
C THR A 227 -1.62 10.31 1.54
N PHE A 228 -0.51 11.04 1.36
CA PHE A 228 0.34 11.48 2.46
C PHE A 228 1.01 12.82 2.13
N LEU A 229 0.88 13.82 3.02
CA LEU A 229 1.59 15.11 2.90
C LEU A 229 3.09 14.90 2.68
N GLY A 230 3.68 13.85 3.27
CA GLY A 230 5.11 13.56 3.20
C GLY A 230 5.67 13.05 1.86
N THR A 231 4.85 12.79 0.82
CA THR A 231 5.35 12.26 -0.47
C THR A 231 5.46 13.34 -1.56
N VAL A 232 4.75 14.47 -1.44
CA VAL A 232 4.79 15.57 -2.43
C VAL A 232 5.89 16.59 -2.10
N THR A 233 6.29 16.67 -0.83
CA THR A 233 7.23 17.66 -0.29
C THR A 233 8.53 17.76 -1.07
N TYR A 234 9.07 16.66 -1.61
CA TYR A 234 10.35 16.68 -2.34
C TYR A 234 10.18 16.48 -3.85
N MET A 235 8.95 16.59 -4.36
CA MET A 235 8.64 16.32 -5.76
C MET A 235 9.12 17.46 -6.67
N SER A 236 9.72 17.11 -7.81
CA SER A 236 10.20 18.09 -8.78
C SER A 236 9.06 18.70 -9.63
N PRO A 237 9.21 19.92 -10.16
CA PRO A 237 8.19 20.61 -10.96
C PRO A 237 7.66 19.78 -12.13
N GLU A 238 8.55 19.08 -12.85
CA GLU A 238 8.20 18.21 -13.97
C GLU A 238 7.38 17.00 -13.53
N ARG A 239 7.65 16.46 -12.32
CA ARG A 239 6.85 15.38 -11.73
C ARG A 239 5.47 15.87 -11.30
N ILE A 240 5.37 17.06 -10.71
CA ILE A 240 4.10 17.70 -10.33
C ILE A 240 3.24 17.97 -11.58
N ASN A 241 3.86 18.41 -12.67
CA ASN A 241 3.19 18.64 -13.96
C ASN A 241 2.82 17.37 -14.74
N GLY A 242 3.24 16.19 -14.27
CA GLY A 242 3.02 14.92 -14.96
C GLY A 242 3.81 14.78 -16.27
N GLN A 243 4.90 15.53 -16.42
CA GLN A 243 5.81 15.39 -17.55
C GLN A 243 6.70 14.13 -17.37
N PRO A 244 7.27 13.59 -18.47
CA PRO A 244 8.32 12.59 -18.36
C PRO A 244 9.45 13.10 -17.46
N TYR A 245 9.88 12.28 -16.51
CA TYR A 245 10.92 12.62 -15.54
C TYR A 245 11.98 11.52 -15.48
N ALA A 246 13.19 11.89 -15.10
CA ALA A 246 14.35 11.01 -15.07
C ALA A 246 15.28 11.40 -13.90
N PHE A 247 16.59 11.21 -14.06
CA PHE A 247 17.64 11.50 -13.08
C PHE A 247 17.59 12.90 -12.45
N PRO A 248 17.28 14.00 -13.17
CA PRO A 248 17.23 15.35 -12.58
C PRO A 248 16.19 15.54 -11.48
N ALA A 249 15.18 14.66 -11.39
CA ALA A 249 14.18 14.72 -10.33
C ALA A 249 14.76 14.36 -8.95
N ASP A 250 15.74 13.45 -8.89
CA ASP A 250 16.42 13.09 -7.64
C ASP A 250 17.30 14.24 -7.15
N ILE A 251 17.92 14.99 -8.08
CA ILE A 251 18.77 16.15 -7.78
C ILE A 251 17.94 17.29 -7.16
N TRP A 252 16.74 17.54 -7.69
CA TRP A 252 15.80 18.49 -7.09
C TRP A 252 15.44 18.12 -5.65
N ALA A 253 15.06 16.86 -5.45
CA ALA A 253 14.65 16.35 -4.14
C ALA A 253 15.80 16.44 -3.12
N LEU A 254 17.04 16.15 -3.54
CA LEU A 254 18.23 16.37 -2.73
C LEU A 254 18.40 17.84 -2.34
N GLY A 255 18.23 18.77 -3.29
CA GLY A 255 18.32 20.22 -3.01
C GLY A 255 17.37 20.67 -1.90
N LEU A 256 16.10 20.24 -1.95
CA LEU A 256 15.12 20.53 -0.91
C LEU A 256 15.46 19.92 0.45
N ALA A 257 15.90 18.66 0.46
CA ALA A 257 16.31 17.97 1.68
C ALA A 257 17.48 18.68 2.37
N LEU A 258 18.45 19.18 1.60
CA LEU A 258 19.60 19.90 2.17
C LEU A 258 19.20 21.24 2.78
N VAL A 259 18.31 21.99 2.14
CA VAL A 259 17.80 23.26 2.70
C VAL A 259 17.04 23.02 4.00
N GLU A 260 16.19 21.98 4.03
CA GLU A 260 15.49 21.60 5.25
C GLU A 260 16.46 21.22 6.37
N CYS A 261 17.47 20.39 6.07
CA CYS A 261 18.45 20.01 7.08
C CYS A 261 19.29 21.20 7.57
N ALA A 262 19.65 22.14 6.70
CA ALA A 262 20.45 23.31 7.06
C ALA A 262 19.67 24.32 7.91
N THR A 263 18.35 24.39 7.73
CA THR A 263 17.50 25.41 8.37
C THR A 263 16.62 24.85 9.50
N GLY A 264 16.51 23.54 9.60
CA GLY A 264 15.62 22.85 10.55
C GLY A 264 14.15 22.87 10.19
N ARG A 265 13.79 23.51 9.08
CA ARG A 265 12.41 23.64 8.61
C ARG A 265 12.36 23.47 7.11
N TYR A 266 11.32 22.82 6.63
CA TYR A 266 11.09 22.69 5.20
C TYR A 266 10.90 24.09 4.56
N PRO A 267 11.55 24.40 3.42
CA PRO A 267 11.64 25.78 2.92
C PRO A 267 10.31 26.42 2.51
N TYR A 268 9.39 25.66 1.90
CA TYR A 268 8.12 26.24 1.46
C TYR A 268 7.04 26.10 2.53
N ASP A 269 6.13 27.08 2.58
CA ASP A 269 4.98 27.01 3.46
C ASP A 269 3.99 25.92 2.99
N ALA A 270 3.82 24.89 3.82
CA ALA A 270 2.88 23.81 3.58
C ALA A 270 1.55 23.99 4.35
N SER A 271 1.35 25.12 5.05
CA SER A 271 0.21 25.35 5.97
C SER A 271 -1.15 25.37 5.27
N GLY A 272 -1.26 25.90 4.05
CA GLY A 272 -2.50 25.80 3.24
C GLY A 272 -2.66 24.49 2.47
N GLY A 273 -1.89 23.46 2.85
CA GLY A 273 -2.02 22.09 2.36
C GLY A 273 -1.25 21.81 1.07
N THR A 274 -1.32 20.55 0.63
CA THR A 274 -0.51 20.00 -0.47
C THR A 274 -0.59 20.82 -1.77
N MET A 275 -1.72 21.48 -2.03
CA MET A 275 -1.90 22.27 -3.25
C MET A 275 -1.16 23.60 -3.24
N GLN A 276 -1.11 24.30 -2.12
CA GLN A 276 -0.31 25.52 -2.00
C GLN A 276 1.16 25.16 -2.12
N LEU A 277 1.59 24.08 -1.48
CA LEU A 277 2.95 23.55 -1.61
C LEU A 277 3.30 23.19 -3.06
N MET A 278 2.40 22.54 -3.81
CA MET A 278 2.62 22.24 -5.23
C MET A 278 2.73 23.51 -6.07
N ILE A 279 1.90 24.53 -5.83
CA ILE A 279 1.97 25.82 -6.52
C ILE A 279 3.29 26.51 -6.22
N ALA A 280 3.71 26.55 -4.95
CA ALA A 280 4.99 27.12 -4.55
C ALA A 280 6.18 26.39 -5.20
N LEU A 281 6.15 25.05 -5.22
CA LEU A 281 7.14 24.23 -5.92
C LEU A 281 7.17 24.47 -7.43
N LEU A 282 6.06 24.87 -8.06
CA LEU A 282 5.99 25.16 -9.50
C LEU A 282 6.39 26.59 -9.85
N GLU A 283 5.90 27.56 -9.08
CA GLU A 283 5.86 28.99 -9.48
C GLU A 283 6.78 29.88 -8.62
N GLU A 284 7.03 29.52 -7.36
CA GLU A 284 7.82 30.35 -6.45
C GLU A 284 9.30 29.96 -6.47
N GLU A 285 10.20 30.92 -6.28
CA GLU A 285 11.60 30.62 -5.98
C GLU A 285 11.72 30.05 -4.56
N CYS A 286 12.69 29.15 -4.35
CA CYS A 286 12.91 28.58 -3.02
C CYS A 286 13.29 29.70 -2.04
N PRO A 287 12.54 29.91 -0.94
CA PRO A 287 12.83 30.98 0.00
C PRO A 287 14.05 30.62 0.86
N LEU A 288 15.24 30.95 0.36
CA LEU A 288 16.51 30.66 1.03
C LEU A 288 16.86 31.78 2.04
N PRO A 289 17.23 31.45 3.30
CA PRO A 289 17.66 32.43 4.31
C PRO A 289 18.82 33.33 3.86
N PRO A 290 18.92 34.59 4.35
CA PRO A 290 19.89 35.57 3.86
C PRO A 290 21.33 35.06 3.85
N GLU A 291 22.11 35.54 2.87
CA GLU A 291 23.52 35.17 2.75
C GLU A 291 24.31 35.70 3.94
N LYS A 292 25.19 34.84 4.48
CA LYS A 292 26.09 35.20 5.57
C LYS A 292 27.09 36.25 5.06
N ARG A 293 26.87 37.53 5.40
CA ARG A 293 27.80 38.62 5.07
C ARG A 293 29.09 38.43 5.86
N ASN A 294 30.22 38.59 5.19
CA ASN A 294 31.53 38.65 5.84
C ASN A 294 31.65 39.98 6.58
N ASP A 295 31.16 40.06 7.81
CA ASP A 295 31.35 41.22 8.68
C ASP A 295 32.79 41.20 9.22
N ALA A 296 33.73 41.61 8.37
CA ALA A 296 35.06 42.04 8.80
C ALA A 296 35.08 43.53 9.17
N ASP A 297 33.96 44.25 9.03
CA ASP A 297 33.94 45.70 9.24
C ASP A 297 32.55 46.18 9.66
N SER A 298 32.25 46.12 10.96
CA SER A 298 31.17 46.92 11.61
C SER A 298 31.21 46.77 13.13
N THR A 299 31.83 47.76 13.76
CA THR A 299 31.69 48.08 15.18
C THR A 299 30.23 48.36 15.54
N GLY A 300 29.74 47.64 16.55
CA GLY A 300 28.71 48.09 17.51
C GLY A 300 27.30 48.33 16.98
N ASP A 301 26.38 47.41 17.26
CA ASP A 301 25.37 47.62 18.30
C ASP A 301 24.69 46.28 18.64
N LYS A 302 24.78 45.85 19.90
CA LYS A 302 24.11 44.64 20.41
C LYS A 302 22.85 45.09 21.13
N SER A 303 21.78 45.34 20.39
CA SER A 303 20.46 45.45 21.02
C SER A 303 19.34 45.00 20.08
N SER A 304 18.41 44.26 20.69
CA SER A 304 17.07 43.83 20.24
C SER A 304 16.89 42.44 19.60
N SER A 305 16.19 41.59 20.36
CA SER A 305 15.45 40.36 20.02
C SER A 305 16.19 39.16 19.42
N GLY A 306 16.81 38.36 20.29
CA GLY A 306 17.44 37.08 19.93
C GLY A 306 16.42 35.96 19.65
N MET A 307 16.09 35.79 18.37
CA MET A 307 15.99 34.47 17.75
C MET A 307 17.08 34.49 16.66
N ASP A 308 18.15 33.71 16.80
CA ASP A 308 19.28 33.73 15.86
C ASP A 308 18.78 33.50 14.42
N GLU A 309 18.85 34.52 13.56
CA GLU A 309 18.45 34.42 12.17
C GLU A 309 19.46 33.52 11.44
N ILE A 310 19.03 32.31 11.05
CA ILE A 310 19.88 31.34 10.36
C ILE A 310 20.35 31.95 9.03
N THR A 311 21.67 32.06 8.85
CA THR A 311 22.31 32.55 7.62
C THR A 311 23.02 31.41 6.88
N LEU A 312 22.99 31.43 5.55
CA LEU A 312 23.62 30.40 4.69
C LEU A 312 24.82 30.98 3.93
N THR A 313 25.88 30.18 3.71
CA THR A 313 27.03 30.62 2.89
C THR A 313 26.64 30.75 1.41
N GLY A 314 27.28 31.69 0.70
CA GLY A 314 27.08 31.83 -0.74
C GLY A 314 27.37 30.56 -1.54
N VAL A 315 28.37 29.78 -1.10
CA VAL A 315 28.76 28.51 -1.73
C VAL A 315 27.67 27.44 -1.58
N PHE A 316 27.06 27.32 -0.40
CA PHE A 316 25.95 26.40 -0.18
C PHE A 316 24.68 26.85 -0.92
N ARG A 317 24.37 28.17 -0.90
CA ARG A 317 23.25 28.75 -1.64
C ARG A 317 23.35 28.47 -3.14
N ASP A 318 24.54 28.64 -3.73
CA ASP A 318 24.80 28.32 -5.15
C ASP A 318 24.58 26.83 -5.44
N PHE A 319 25.06 25.93 -4.58
CA PHE A 319 24.86 24.48 -4.71
C PHE A 319 23.37 24.10 -4.75
N VAL A 320 22.59 24.51 -3.73
CA VAL A 320 21.16 24.13 -3.65
C VAL A 320 20.32 24.83 -4.71
N THR A 321 20.68 26.04 -5.13
CA THR A 321 19.99 26.76 -6.23
C THR A 321 20.13 26.03 -7.56
N LYS A 322 21.34 25.52 -7.88
CA LYS A 322 21.55 24.68 -9.07
C LYS A 322 20.73 23.39 -9.02
N CYS A 323 20.66 22.75 -7.85
CA CYS A 323 19.85 21.55 -7.66
C CYS A 323 18.35 21.82 -7.89
N MET A 324 17.86 22.99 -7.47
CA MET A 324 16.44 23.39 -7.53
C MET A 324 16.10 24.27 -8.75
N ALA A 325 16.87 24.16 -9.85
CA ALA A 325 16.50 24.81 -11.10
C ALA A 325 15.15 24.26 -11.62
N LYS A 326 14.20 25.14 -11.96
CA LYS A 326 12.86 24.72 -12.42
C LYS A 326 12.92 23.89 -13.70
N ASP A 327 13.76 24.30 -14.65
CA ASP A 327 14.09 23.54 -15.86
C ASP A 327 14.98 22.33 -15.49
N PRO A 328 14.50 21.07 -15.67
CA PRO A 328 15.25 19.88 -15.31
C PRO A 328 16.59 19.76 -16.05
N MET A 329 16.69 20.30 -17.27
CA MET A 329 17.91 20.20 -18.08
C MET A 329 19.02 21.15 -17.62
N ARG A 330 18.70 22.11 -16.74
CA ARG A 330 19.68 23.02 -16.13
C ARG A 330 20.24 22.49 -14.81
N ARG A 331 19.70 21.39 -14.27
CA ARG A 331 20.21 20.79 -13.05
C ARG A 331 21.48 19.99 -13.40
N PRO A 332 22.58 20.16 -12.65
CA PRO A 332 23.79 19.37 -12.83
C PRO A 332 23.54 17.89 -12.48
N THR A 333 24.35 16.99 -13.04
CA THR A 333 24.32 15.58 -12.66
C THR A 333 24.93 15.35 -11.27
N ALA A 334 24.73 14.16 -10.69
CA ALA A 334 25.34 13.81 -9.41
C ALA A 334 26.87 13.87 -9.47
N GLU A 335 27.47 13.46 -10.60
CA GLU A 335 28.92 13.52 -10.84
C GLU A 335 29.43 14.97 -10.93
N GLU A 336 28.68 15.86 -11.58
CA GLU A 336 29.03 17.27 -11.66
C GLU A 336 28.94 17.94 -10.28
N LEU A 337 27.92 17.61 -9.48
CA LEU A 337 27.76 18.13 -8.12
C LEU A 337 28.88 17.66 -7.17
N LEU A 338 29.46 16.48 -7.38
CA LEU A 338 30.62 16.01 -6.61
C LEU A 338 31.85 16.91 -6.80
N GLN A 339 31.93 17.66 -7.90
CA GLN A 339 33.01 18.61 -8.17
C GLN A 339 32.72 20.04 -7.66
N HIS A 340 31.51 20.29 -7.16
CA HIS A 340 31.11 21.62 -6.72
C HIS A 340 31.95 22.10 -5.53
N PRO A 341 32.30 23.41 -5.43
CA PRO A 341 33.07 23.97 -4.30
C PRO A 341 32.48 23.68 -2.91
N PHE A 342 31.16 23.50 -2.81
CA PHE A 342 30.50 23.08 -1.57
C PHE A 342 30.98 21.72 -1.06
N ILE A 343 31.30 20.79 -1.96
CA ILE A 343 31.79 19.45 -1.64
C ILE A 343 33.32 19.41 -1.61
N THR A 344 33.99 20.00 -2.60
CA THR A 344 35.45 19.94 -2.74
C THR A 344 36.19 20.91 -1.82
N GLY A 345 35.56 22.03 -1.44
CA GLY A 345 36.11 23.03 -0.53
C GLY A 345 35.69 22.86 0.94
N ALA A 346 34.92 21.83 1.27
CA ALA A 346 34.50 21.58 2.65
C ALA A 346 35.67 21.14 3.53
N PRO A 347 35.80 21.67 4.77
CA PRO A 347 36.84 21.23 5.69
C PRO A 347 36.60 19.76 6.10
N PRO A 348 37.66 19.01 6.44
CA PRO A 348 37.51 17.66 6.96
C PRO A 348 36.73 17.71 8.28
N VAL A 349 35.64 16.93 8.34
CA VAL A 349 34.78 16.83 9.52
C VAL A 349 34.70 15.38 10.00
N ASP A 350 34.64 15.22 11.33
CA ASP A 350 34.41 13.92 11.94
C ASP A 350 32.91 13.68 12.15
N LEU A 351 32.28 13.04 11.15
CA LEU A 351 30.86 12.68 11.20
C LEU A 351 30.54 11.74 12.38
N ARG A 352 31.49 10.90 12.81
CA ARG A 352 31.28 10.01 13.96
C ARG A 352 31.09 10.81 15.24
N SER A 353 31.87 11.88 15.43
CA SER A 353 31.71 12.79 16.56
C SER A 353 30.40 13.54 16.54
N PHE A 354 29.92 13.99 15.37
CA PHE A 354 28.60 14.61 15.23
C PHE A 354 27.48 13.63 15.60
N MET A 355 27.55 12.39 15.11
CA MET A 355 26.53 11.35 15.36
C MET A 355 26.45 10.88 16.81
N LYS A 356 27.35 11.32 17.71
CA LYS A 356 27.21 11.11 19.16
C LYS A 356 25.89 11.67 19.70
N CYS A 357 25.33 12.70 19.06
CA CYS A 357 24.01 13.23 19.43
C CYS A 357 22.94 12.14 19.40
N MET A 358 23.03 11.13 18.53
CA MET A 358 22.05 10.04 18.41
C MET A 358 22.29 8.86 19.35
N TYR A 359 23.32 8.88 20.19
CA TYR A 359 23.68 7.71 21.00
C TYR A 359 22.63 7.44 22.08
N ASN A 360 21.98 6.28 21.98
CA ASN A 360 21.26 5.69 23.09
C ASN A 360 22.22 4.76 23.85
N ARG A 361 22.71 5.24 25.00
CA ARG A 361 23.70 4.52 25.81
C ARG A 361 23.20 3.13 26.24
N THR A 362 21.94 3.02 26.66
CA THR A 362 21.38 1.73 27.09
C THR A 362 21.30 0.74 25.92
N GLU A 363 20.74 1.17 24.79
CA GLU A 363 20.59 0.31 23.61
C GLU A 363 21.95 -0.12 23.03
N LYS A 364 22.94 0.78 22.98
CA LYS A 364 24.29 0.44 22.50
C LYS A 364 24.96 -0.61 23.36
N VAL A 365 24.80 -0.52 24.67
CA VAL A 365 25.42 -1.45 25.60
C VAL A 365 24.76 -2.84 25.46
N GLU A 366 23.43 -2.90 25.27
CA GLU A 366 22.70 -4.15 25.00
C GLU A 366 23.07 -4.78 23.64
N ASP A 367 23.15 -3.96 22.58
CA ASP A 367 23.56 -4.39 21.26
C ASP A 367 25.01 -4.90 21.26
N ALA A 368 25.90 -4.16 21.92
CA ALA A 368 27.30 -4.54 22.09
C ALA A 368 27.42 -5.87 22.83
N ALA A 369 26.70 -6.05 23.94
CA ALA A 369 26.68 -7.31 24.68
C ALA A 369 26.23 -8.48 23.77
N SER A 370 25.15 -8.29 22.99
CA SER A 370 24.63 -9.32 22.07
C SER A 370 25.65 -9.73 21.00
N ILE A 371 26.34 -8.74 20.42
CA ILE A 371 27.40 -8.95 19.43
C ILE A 371 28.59 -9.68 20.07
N VAL A 372 29.05 -9.23 21.22
CA VAL A 372 30.18 -9.82 21.96
C VAL A 372 29.89 -11.28 22.28
N ILE A 373 28.75 -11.55 22.90
CA ILE A 373 28.29 -12.90 23.27
C ILE A 373 28.24 -13.80 22.04
N SER A 374 27.66 -13.33 20.95
CA SER A 374 27.52 -14.15 19.74
C SER A 374 28.85 -14.39 19.04
N LYS A 375 29.74 -13.39 18.97
CA LYS A 375 31.11 -13.58 18.48
C LYS A 375 31.88 -14.57 19.33
N PHE A 376 31.71 -14.54 20.65
CA PHE A 376 32.34 -15.51 21.54
C PHE A 376 31.92 -16.93 21.19
N TYR A 377 30.61 -17.18 21.15
CA TYR A 377 30.08 -18.51 20.86
C TYR A 377 30.34 -18.97 19.42
N ASN A 378 30.32 -18.07 18.44
CA ASN A 378 30.69 -18.40 17.06
C ASN A 378 32.19 -18.76 16.95
N ASN A 379 33.10 -18.02 17.60
CA ASN A 379 34.52 -18.38 17.57
C ASN A 379 34.78 -19.72 18.26
N LEU A 380 34.14 -19.95 19.40
CA LEU A 380 34.18 -21.23 20.11
C LEU A 380 33.66 -22.42 19.27
N ALA A 381 32.73 -22.16 18.36
CA ALA A 381 32.14 -23.14 17.47
C ALA A 381 32.99 -23.49 16.24
N PHE A 382 33.64 -22.49 15.64
CA PHE A 382 34.21 -22.58 14.30
C PHE A 382 35.74 -22.69 14.25
N ASN A 383 36.48 -22.42 15.33
CA ASN A 383 37.94 -22.60 15.36
C ASN A 383 38.30 -24.06 15.67
N TRP A 384 38.28 -24.92 14.65
CA TRP A 384 38.48 -26.37 14.79
C TRP A 384 39.91 -26.81 15.12
N SER A 385 40.91 -25.93 15.05
CA SER A 385 42.33 -26.34 15.09
C SER A 385 43.10 -25.96 16.35
N ASP A 386 42.49 -25.27 17.31
CA ASP A 386 43.20 -24.85 18.53
C ASP A 386 42.51 -25.33 19.80
N GLU A 387 43.32 -25.47 20.86
CA GLU A 387 42.95 -25.77 22.27
C GLU A 387 41.85 -24.84 22.84
N ASP A 388 41.43 -23.84 22.06
CA ASP A 388 40.55 -22.76 22.45
C ASP A 388 39.08 -22.92 21.99
N SER A 389 38.68 -24.06 21.40
CA SER A 389 37.28 -24.34 20.99
C SER A 389 36.45 -25.07 22.07
N ILE A 390 35.11 -25.09 21.93
CA ILE A 390 34.24 -25.91 22.80
C ILE A 390 34.63 -27.40 22.71
N ALA A 391 35.13 -27.87 21.57
CA ALA A 391 35.56 -29.25 21.40
C ALA A 391 36.75 -29.61 22.32
N ALA A 392 37.64 -28.66 22.63
CA ALA A 392 38.76 -28.89 23.56
C ALA A 392 38.29 -29.14 25.01
N PHE A 393 37.12 -28.62 25.41
CA PHE A 393 36.51 -28.93 26.72
C PHE A 393 36.01 -30.37 26.82
N TYR A 394 35.93 -31.11 25.72
CA TYR A 394 35.44 -32.49 25.67
C TYR A 394 36.46 -33.47 25.06
N ALA A 395 37.67 -33.01 24.75
CA ALA A 395 38.78 -33.87 24.37
C ALA A 395 39.12 -34.85 25.52
N PRO A 396 39.64 -36.06 25.25
CA PRO A 396 40.02 -37.02 26.30
C PRO A 396 40.97 -36.47 27.38
N GLU A 397 41.69 -35.41 27.06
CA GLU A 397 42.71 -34.70 27.82
C GLU A 397 42.13 -33.47 28.55
N SER A 398 40.84 -33.19 28.35
CA SER A 398 40.15 -32.06 28.97
C SER A 398 39.92 -32.28 30.46
N ILE A 399 39.77 -31.18 31.19
CA ILE A 399 39.48 -31.16 32.63
C ILE A 399 38.08 -31.74 32.93
N LEU A 400 37.25 -31.97 31.91
CA LEU A 400 35.88 -32.48 31.99
C LEU A 400 35.76 -33.84 31.28
N ALA A 401 36.60 -34.80 31.63
CA ALA A 401 36.42 -36.18 31.21
C ALA A 401 35.18 -36.81 31.88
N PHE A 402 34.26 -37.35 31.09
CA PHE A 402 33.18 -38.23 31.56
C PHE A 402 33.58 -39.68 31.35
N GLY A 403 33.80 -40.42 32.42
CA GLY A 403 33.88 -41.88 32.36
C GLY A 403 33.89 -42.52 33.76
N PRO A 404 33.34 -43.73 33.90
CA PRO A 404 33.78 -44.65 34.94
C PRO A 404 34.56 -45.79 34.29
N ALA A 405 35.83 -45.91 34.63
CA ALA A 405 36.49 -47.21 34.70
C ALA A 405 37.75 -47.04 35.56
N GLU A 406 37.49 -46.88 36.87
CA GLU A 406 38.44 -47.29 37.92
C GLU A 406 39.82 -46.60 37.93
N ALA A 407 39.90 -45.41 38.55
CA ALA A 407 41.07 -45.06 39.35
C ALA A 407 40.76 -43.93 40.35
N PRO A 408 40.97 -44.15 41.66
CA PRO A 408 41.17 -43.09 42.62
C PRO A 408 42.67 -42.92 42.91
N GLU A 409 43.20 -41.71 42.73
CA GLU A 409 44.20 -41.17 43.65
C GLU A 409 44.23 -39.65 43.46
N SER A 410 43.78 -38.88 44.45
CA SER A 410 43.88 -37.40 44.45
C SER A 410 43.25 -36.65 43.27
N ALA A 411 42.44 -37.36 42.45
CA ALA A 411 41.63 -36.86 41.37
C ALA A 411 41.07 -35.47 41.71
N LEU A 412 41.38 -34.52 40.83
CA LEU A 412 40.86 -33.16 40.78
C LEU A 412 41.41 -32.19 41.84
N GLN A 413 42.36 -32.58 42.70
CA GLN A 413 43.05 -31.60 43.54
C GLN A 413 44.02 -30.75 42.69
N LYS A 414 43.56 -29.54 42.37
CA LYS A 414 44.24 -28.40 41.73
C LYS A 414 44.01 -28.28 40.22
N ILE A 415 42.81 -27.81 39.87
CA ILE A 415 42.60 -26.97 38.68
C ILE A 415 43.45 -25.69 38.87
N LYS A 416 44.74 -25.80 38.55
CA LYS A 416 45.69 -24.71 38.36
C LYS A 416 45.87 -24.60 36.84
N GLY A 417 45.31 -23.55 36.25
CA GLY A 417 45.38 -23.30 34.80
C GLY A 417 44.22 -22.44 34.34
N ARG A 418 44.29 -21.16 34.71
CA ARG A 418 43.34 -20.12 34.36
C ARG A 418 43.59 -19.64 32.92
N TYR A 419 42.56 -19.67 32.09
CA TYR A 419 42.28 -18.74 30.97
C TYR A 419 43.27 -18.68 29.79
N THR A 420 42.94 -19.29 28.64
CA THR A 420 43.57 -19.01 27.33
C THR A 420 42.56 -18.44 26.32
N VAL A 421 41.43 -19.12 26.08
CA VAL A 421 40.35 -18.63 25.17
C VAL A 421 39.79 -17.28 25.58
N ALA A 422 39.50 -17.16 26.88
CA ALA A 422 38.93 -15.95 27.45
C ALA A 422 39.91 -14.77 27.33
N GLN A 423 41.23 -15.02 27.39
CA GLN A 423 42.25 -13.97 27.24
C GLN A 423 42.40 -13.53 25.78
N HIS A 424 42.46 -14.46 24.81
CA HIS A 424 42.51 -14.10 23.39
C HIS A 424 41.24 -13.36 22.94
N PHE A 425 40.06 -13.83 23.38
CA PHE A 425 38.79 -13.17 23.09
C PHE A 425 38.68 -11.81 23.77
N HIS A 426 39.15 -11.69 25.02
CA HIS A 426 39.20 -10.42 25.74
C HIS A 426 40.10 -9.40 25.03
N ILE A 427 41.29 -9.80 24.54
CA ILE A 427 42.19 -8.94 23.76
C ILE A 427 41.56 -8.52 22.43
N MET A 428 40.92 -9.44 21.71
CA MET A 428 40.26 -9.17 20.43
C MET A 428 39.05 -8.24 20.59
N MET A 429 38.25 -8.43 21.64
CA MET A 429 37.05 -7.62 21.89
C MET A 429 37.38 -6.26 22.51
N ALA A 430 38.45 -6.16 23.30
CA ALA A 430 38.99 -4.88 23.78
C ALA A 430 39.31 -3.93 22.62
N GLN A 431 39.84 -4.46 21.51
CA GLN A 431 40.16 -3.70 20.30
C GLN A 431 38.93 -3.27 19.47
N LEU A 432 37.78 -3.93 19.65
CA LEU A 432 36.56 -3.71 18.83
C LEU A 432 35.49 -2.87 19.56
N VAL A 433 35.43 -2.92 20.89
CA VAL A 433 34.34 -2.35 21.69
C VAL A 433 34.84 -1.59 22.95
N GLY A 434 36.15 -1.54 23.21
CA GLY A 434 36.75 -1.03 24.46
C GLY A 434 36.91 -2.13 25.53
N ASP A 435 37.52 -1.83 26.69
CA ASP A 435 37.80 -2.80 27.77
C ASP A 435 36.54 -3.55 28.27
N VAL A 436 36.35 -4.81 27.83
CA VAL A 436 35.25 -5.70 28.25
C VAL A 436 35.75 -6.76 29.24
N ALA A 437 35.62 -6.59 30.55
CA ALA A 437 36.08 -7.60 31.52
C ALA A 437 35.10 -8.78 31.63
N PHE A 438 35.60 -10.01 31.40
CA PHE A 438 34.86 -11.25 31.60
C PHE A 438 35.16 -11.84 32.98
N ASP A 439 34.14 -12.03 33.82
CA ASP A 439 34.29 -12.73 35.09
C ASP A 439 33.50 -14.05 35.05
N PHE A 440 34.19 -15.17 35.28
CA PHE A 440 33.61 -16.50 35.16
C PHE A 440 33.14 -16.98 36.53
N HIS A 441 31.89 -17.42 36.65
CA HIS A 441 31.38 -18.04 37.87
C HIS A 441 31.01 -19.51 37.66
N LYS A 442 31.40 -20.30 38.67
CA LYS A 442 31.60 -21.76 38.73
C LYS A 442 30.42 -22.64 38.25
N GLN A 443 30.77 -23.75 37.58
CA GLN A 443 29.89 -24.86 37.19
C GLN A 443 29.16 -25.51 38.39
N LYS A 444 27.87 -25.83 38.21
CA LYS A 444 27.15 -26.83 39.00
C LYS A 444 26.62 -27.92 38.08
N HIS A 445 27.14 -29.14 38.20
CA HIS A 445 26.50 -30.32 37.63
C HIS A 445 25.23 -30.65 38.43
N LYS A 446 24.08 -30.71 37.75
CA LYS A 446 22.87 -31.35 38.29
C LYS A 446 22.73 -32.73 37.66
N HIS A 447 23.20 -33.77 38.34
CA HIS A 447 22.66 -35.10 38.09
C HIS A 447 21.28 -35.17 38.72
N ARG A 448 20.23 -35.34 37.89
CA ARG A 448 18.88 -35.56 38.37
C ARG A 448 18.75 -37.01 38.82
N GLY A 449 19.27 -37.32 40.00
CA GLY A 449 19.12 -38.65 40.61
C GLY A 449 17.71 -38.87 41.18
N SER A 450 17.19 -40.09 40.97
CA SER A 450 16.07 -40.76 41.70
C SER A 450 14.65 -40.32 41.29
N THR A 451 13.67 -41.17 40.92
CA THR A 451 13.51 -42.63 40.90
C THR A 451 12.40 -42.98 39.90
N ARG A 452 12.70 -43.74 38.85
CA ARG A 452 11.77 -44.72 38.25
C ARG A 452 12.58 -45.63 37.33
N ALA A 453 12.60 -46.91 37.68
CA ALA A 453 13.20 -47.97 36.87
C ALA A 453 12.53 -48.00 35.48
N ASN A 454 13.35 -48.17 34.44
CA ASN A 454 13.03 -48.23 33.00
C ASN A 454 13.21 -46.93 32.19
N ALA A 455 14.31 -46.19 32.39
CA ALA A 455 14.88 -45.34 31.33
C ALA A 455 16.11 -46.05 30.70
N PRO A 456 16.24 -46.10 29.36
CA PRO A 456 17.43 -46.62 28.67
C PRO A 456 18.69 -45.78 29.00
N PRO A 457 19.91 -46.29 28.77
CA PRO A 457 21.14 -45.58 29.09
C PRO A 457 21.35 -44.41 28.13
N GLY A 458 21.17 -43.20 28.65
CA GLY A 458 21.42 -41.95 27.92
C GLY A 458 21.06 -40.69 28.71
N ASP A 459 20.97 -40.77 30.05
CA ASP A 459 20.49 -39.67 30.88
C ASP A 459 21.51 -38.52 30.95
N GLU A 460 21.11 -37.41 30.35
CA GLU A 460 21.85 -36.20 30.00
C GLU A 460 22.40 -35.44 31.22
N GLY A 461 23.72 -35.22 31.24
CA GLY A 461 24.30 -34.18 32.07
C GLY A 461 24.06 -32.79 31.47
N GLU A 462 23.51 -31.88 32.26
CA GLU A 462 23.42 -30.45 31.93
C GLU A 462 24.61 -29.70 32.56
N VAL A 463 25.37 -28.97 31.75
CA VAL A 463 26.46 -28.06 32.16
C VAL A 463 25.92 -26.64 32.13
N VAL A 464 25.92 -25.97 33.28
CA VAL A 464 25.53 -24.56 33.38
C VAL A 464 26.80 -23.69 33.36
N ILE A 465 26.92 -22.81 32.38
CA ILE A 465 28.01 -21.85 32.20
C ILE A 465 27.46 -20.45 32.42
N THR A 466 27.99 -19.72 33.41
CA THR A 466 27.60 -18.33 33.68
C THR A 466 28.76 -17.38 33.35
N HIS A 467 28.51 -16.41 32.48
CA HIS A 467 29.43 -15.36 32.08
C HIS A 467 28.96 -14.01 32.62
N ARG A 468 29.88 -13.24 33.19
CA ARG A 468 29.67 -11.81 33.48
C ARG A 468 30.44 -10.98 32.47
N VAL A 469 29.76 -10.11 31.75
CA VAL A 469 30.33 -9.16 30.79
C VAL A 469 30.23 -7.75 31.37
N VAL A 470 31.37 -7.10 31.61
CA VAL A 470 31.43 -5.70 32.09
C VAL A 470 31.84 -4.80 30.94
N ILE A 471 31.04 -3.79 30.62
CA ILE A 471 31.32 -2.83 29.54
C ILE A 471 31.77 -1.50 30.16
N ARG A 472 32.87 -0.91 29.66
CA ARG A 472 33.46 0.35 30.17
C ARG A 472 33.46 1.45 29.10
N ASP A 473 33.37 2.71 29.52
CA ASP A 473 33.51 3.88 28.66
C ASP A 473 34.98 4.32 28.59
N GLU A 474 35.49 4.57 27.38
CA GLU A 474 36.86 5.08 27.15
C GLU A 474 36.90 6.54 26.70
N ALA A 475 35.78 7.27 26.66
CA ALA A 475 35.84 8.68 26.28
C ALA A 475 36.81 9.45 27.20
N PRO A 476 37.82 10.15 26.65
CA PRO A 476 38.55 11.13 27.43
C PRO A 476 37.53 12.14 27.94
N ARG A 477 37.41 12.21 29.25
CA ARG A 477 36.75 13.31 29.93
C ARG A 477 37.30 14.62 29.36
N LEU A 478 36.44 15.55 28.94
CA LEU A 478 36.86 16.87 28.41
C LEU A 478 37.74 17.64 29.43
N ASP A 479 37.71 17.20 30.68
CA ASP A 479 38.48 17.63 31.85
C ASP A 479 39.81 16.86 32.09
N GLY A 480 40.22 15.95 31.21
CA GLY A 480 41.55 15.30 31.25
C GLY A 480 41.73 14.18 32.29
N GLY A 481 40.65 13.71 32.93
CA GLY A 481 40.71 12.61 33.90
C GLY A 481 40.63 11.22 33.27
N SER A 482 41.60 10.33 33.54
CA SER A 482 41.54 8.91 33.21
C SER A 482 40.68 8.15 34.23
N GLY A 483 39.37 8.07 33.99
CA GLY A 483 38.46 7.24 34.78
C GLY A 483 37.49 6.49 33.89
N SER A 484 37.60 5.15 33.80
CA SER A 484 36.67 4.30 33.08
C SER A 484 35.38 4.12 33.89
N ASP A 485 34.29 4.76 33.49
CA ASP A 485 32.98 4.52 34.10
C ASP A 485 32.41 3.19 33.57
N VAL A 486 31.97 2.30 34.47
CA VAL A 486 31.30 1.06 34.09
C VAL A 486 29.93 1.41 33.50
N LEU A 487 29.75 1.12 32.21
CA LEU A 487 28.53 1.38 31.45
C LEU A 487 27.41 0.40 31.79
N GLY A 488 27.76 -0.84 32.09
CA GLY A 488 26.82 -1.91 32.42
C GLY A 488 27.52 -3.23 32.74
N VAL A 489 26.79 -4.12 33.43
CA VAL A 489 27.23 -5.48 33.77
C VAL A 489 26.13 -6.45 33.34
N TYR A 490 26.47 -7.44 32.52
CA TYR A 490 25.54 -8.43 31.98
C TYR A 490 25.94 -9.82 32.45
N ASP A 491 25.04 -10.48 33.17
CA ASP A 491 25.22 -11.86 33.60
C ASP A 491 24.40 -12.76 32.66
N GLU A 492 25.06 -13.57 31.84
CA GLU A 492 24.43 -14.57 30.98
C GLU A 492 24.67 -15.96 31.55
N THR A 493 23.64 -16.80 31.59
CA THR A 493 23.76 -18.20 32.02
C THR A 493 23.26 -19.12 30.93
N MET A 494 24.16 -19.92 30.36
CA MET A 494 23.85 -20.92 29.34
C MET A 494 23.81 -22.31 29.97
N VAL A 495 22.84 -23.13 29.57
CA VAL A 495 22.77 -24.55 29.95
C VAL A 495 23.04 -25.39 28.71
N VAL A 496 24.17 -26.10 28.69
CA VAL A 496 24.58 -27.01 27.62
C VAL A 496 24.21 -28.43 28.01
N ARG A 497 23.51 -29.16 27.14
CA ARG A 497 23.28 -30.59 27.31
C ARG A 497 24.38 -31.35 26.58
N LEU A 498 25.02 -32.28 27.28
CA LEU A 498 26.16 -33.01 26.73
C LEU A 498 25.82 -33.79 25.44
N ARG A 499 24.58 -34.25 25.26
CA ARG A 499 24.13 -34.93 24.03
C ARG A 499 24.03 -34.02 22.80
N ASP A 500 23.88 -32.71 23.00
CA ASP A 500 23.72 -31.75 21.92
C ASP A 500 25.09 -31.29 21.39
N VAL A 501 26.18 -31.72 22.06
CA VAL A 501 27.57 -31.41 21.70
C VAL A 501 28.00 -32.16 20.43
N ASP A 502 27.55 -33.41 20.24
CA ASP A 502 27.81 -34.17 19.00
C ASP A 502 27.16 -33.52 17.76
N ALA A 503 26.14 -32.67 17.95
CA ALA A 503 25.50 -31.89 16.88
C ALA A 503 26.22 -30.57 16.56
N LEU A 504 27.27 -30.19 17.32
CA LEU A 504 28.06 -28.96 17.11
C LEU A 504 29.05 -29.06 15.93
N VAL A 505 29.11 -30.21 15.25
CA VAL A 505 30.08 -30.56 14.21
C VAL A 505 29.34 -31.03 12.94
N PRO A 506 29.73 -30.56 11.73
CA PRO A 506 29.22 -29.40 10.98
C PRO A 506 27.92 -29.63 10.16
N GLY A 507 27.09 -28.59 9.99
CA GLY A 507 26.01 -28.53 9.00
C GLY A 507 24.64 -28.05 9.50
N VAL A 508 24.45 -27.98 10.82
CA VAL A 508 23.23 -27.43 11.43
C VAL A 508 23.68 -26.49 12.54
N GLY A 509 23.81 -25.20 12.22
CA GLY A 509 24.28 -24.19 13.16
C GLY A 509 23.46 -24.18 14.45
N PHE A 510 24.18 -24.18 15.57
CA PHE A 510 23.76 -23.79 16.92
C PHE A 510 22.25 -23.60 17.13
N TYR A 511 21.61 -24.60 17.74
CA TYR A 511 20.36 -24.40 18.48
C TYR A 511 20.70 -24.26 19.96
N ILE A 512 21.17 -23.07 20.38
CA ILE A 512 20.99 -22.71 21.79
C ILE A 512 19.47 -22.59 21.94
N LYS A 513 18.86 -23.57 22.61
CA LYS A 513 17.49 -23.43 23.10
C LYS A 513 17.56 -22.28 24.11
N ALA A 514 17.37 -21.05 23.64
CA ALA A 514 17.42 -19.83 24.43
C ALA A 514 16.27 -19.88 25.45
N GLN A 515 16.47 -20.63 26.53
CA GLN A 515 15.69 -20.44 27.73
C GLN A 515 16.17 -19.14 28.33
N GLN A 516 15.34 -18.11 28.13
CA GLN A 516 15.32 -16.88 28.90
C GLN A 516 16.69 -16.20 29.00
N LEU A 517 16.99 -15.31 28.05
CA LEU A 517 17.66 -14.06 28.43
C LEU A 517 16.82 -13.45 29.57
N ARG A 518 17.18 -13.73 30.82
CA ARG A 518 16.58 -13.04 31.96
C ARG A 518 17.29 -11.70 32.08
N TRP A 519 16.61 -10.68 31.59
CA TRP A 519 16.89 -9.29 31.90
C TRP A 519 16.88 -9.11 33.42
N VAL A 520 18.04 -9.11 34.06
CA VAL A 520 18.12 -8.59 35.43
C VAL A 520 18.29 -7.09 35.27
N GLN A 521 17.20 -6.34 35.44
CA GLN A 521 17.26 -4.88 35.62
C GLN A 521 18.37 -4.56 36.62
N ALA A 522 19.15 -3.52 36.31
CA ALA A 522 20.19 -3.00 37.19
C ALA A 522 19.70 -2.99 38.65
N LEU A 523 20.44 -3.66 39.53
CA LEU A 523 20.33 -3.45 40.97
C LEU A 523 20.62 -1.96 41.21
N LEU A 524 19.56 -1.15 41.31
CA LEU A 524 19.63 0.21 41.83
C LEU A 524 20.38 0.16 43.17
N PRO A 525 21.25 1.14 43.49
CA PRO A 525 21.95 1.17 44.76
C PRO A 525 20.95 1.18 45.91
N ARG A 526 21.13 0.24 46.84
CA ARG A 526 20.44 0.22 48.14
C ARG A 526 20.50 1.60 48.80
N LYS A 527 19.36 2.23 49.03
CA LYS A 527 19.17 3.08 50.21
C LYS A 527 18.29 2.34 51.21
N VAL A 528 18.93 2.03 52.34
CA VAL A 528 18.37 1.49 53.57
C VAL A 528 17.44 2.54 54.20
N GLY A 529 16.25 2.14 54.65
CA GLY A 529 15.38 2.96 55.48
C GLY A 529 14.02 2.29 55.71
N LYS A 530 13.75 1.93 56.97
CA LYS A 530 12.61 1.16 57.46
C LYS A 530 11.30 1.97 57.41
N GLU A 531 10.14 1.33 57.15
CA GLU A 531 9.07 1.11 58.16
C GLU A 531 7.75 0.58 57.56
N HIS A 532 7.07 -0.14 58.45
CA HIS A 532 5.79 -0.87 58.50
C HIS A 532 4.69 -0.85 57.42
N GLN A 533 4.24 -2.09 57.12
CA GLN A 533 2.86 -2.62 57.15
C GLN A 533 1.67 -1.71 56.74
N ASN A 534 0.92 -2.10 55.70
CA ASN A 534 -0.36 -2.80 55.91
C ASN A 534 -0.94 -3.44 54.63
N ARG A 535 -1.77 -4.46 54.84
CA ARG A 535 -2.43 -5.36 53.89
C ARG A 535 -3.47 -4.68 52.98
N GLN A 536 -3.65 -5.17 51.75
CA GLN A 536 -4.93 -5.68 51.19
C GLN A 536 -4.72 -6.33 49.81
N GLN A 537 -5.35 -7.49 49.58
CA GLN A 537 -5.42 -8.24 48.32
C GLN A 537 -6.34 -7.54 47.28
N PRO A 538 -6.10 -7.66 45.96
CA PRO A 538 -7.13 -7.43 44.96
C PRO A 538 -7.76 -8.74 44.46
N SER A 539 -9.02 -8.56 44.07
CA SER A 539 -10.06 -9.54 43.81
C SER A 539 -10.02 -10.22 42.44
N LYS A 540 -10.79 -11.30 42.42
CA LYS A 540 -11.33 -12.21 41.40
C LYS A 540 -11.75 -11.68 40.00
N ASP A 541 -11.41 -10.49 39.51
CA ASP A 541 -12.02 -9.91 38.28
C ASP A 541 -11.12 -9.82 37.04
N ILE A 542 -10.22 -10.78 36.80
CA ILE A 542 -9.39 -10.78 35.56
C ILE A 542 -9.79 -11.91 34.60
N LYS A 543 -10.50 -12.94 35.06
CA LYS A 543 -10.93 -14.05 34.19
C LYS A 543 -12.19 -13.76 33.37
N ASP A 544 -13.09 -12.91 33.86
CA ASP A 544 -14.32 -12.54 33.13
C ASP A 544 -14.10 -11.40 32.13
N ALA A 545 -12.98 -10.67 32.22
CA ALA A 545 -12.58 -9.68 31.21
C ALA A 545 -11.86 -10.31 30.00
N LEU A 546 -11.31 -11.52 30.14
CA LEU A 546 -10.51 -12.20 29.09
C LEU A 546 -11.35 -13.06 28.14
N SER A 547 -12.61 -13.37 28.47
CA SER A 547 -13.54 -14.11 27.62
C SER A 547 -14.33 -13.22 26.65
N ALA A 548 -14.30 -11.90 26.80
CA ALA A 548 -14.95 -10.94 25.89
C ALA A 548 -14.02 -10.40 24.77
N LEU A 549 -12.77 -10.87 24.69
CA LEU A 549 -11.74 -10.36 23.78
C LEU A 549 -11.47 -11.23 22.54
N PHE A 550 -12.16 -12.37 22.40
CA PHE A 550 -12.07 -13.25 21.24
C PHE A 550 -13.46 -13.61 20.76
N LEU A 551 -14.01 -12.77 19.88
CA LEU A 551 -14.95 -13.08 18.79
C LEU A 551 -15.36 -11.73 18.17
N ALA A 552 -14.55 -11.23 17.25
CA ALA A 552 -14.96 -10.17 16.33
C ALA A 552 -14.44 -10.52 14.94
N ASP A 553 -15.38 -10.58 14.02
CA ASP A 553 -15.33 -11.01 12.63
C ASP A 553 -14.11 -10.48 11.84
N GLU A 554 -13.38 -11.38 11.21
CA GLU A 554 -12.33 -11.07 10.24
C GLU A 554 -13.00 -10.72 8.90
N ASN A 555 -13.07 -9.43 8.54
CA ASN A 555 -13.00 -8.87 7.18
C ASN A 555 -13.61 -7.47 7.09
N GLN A 556 -12.93 -6.42 7.58
CA GLN A 556 -13.23 -5.05 7.14
C GLN A 556 -11.95 -4.18 7.07
N PRO A 557 -11.68 -3.49 5.94
CA PRO A 557 -10.56 -2.57 5.83
C PRO A 557 -10.83 -1.29 6.62
N LYS A 558 -9.95 -0.92 7.56
CA LYS A 558 -9.98 0.37 8.25
C LYS A 558 -9.59 1.51 7.29
N GLN A 559 -10.52 1.95 6.44
CA GLN A 559 -10.47 3.27 5.81
C GLN A 559 -11.15 4.29 6.74
N SER A 560 -10.47 5.40 7.04
CA SER A 560 -11.06 6.53 7.77
C SER A 560 -11.89 7.39 6.83
N TYR A 561 -13.22 7.38 6.95
CA TYR A 561 -14.15 8.15 6.10
C TYR A 561 -14.50 9.51 6.70
N ALA A 562 -13.54 10.44 6.78
CA ALA A 562 -13.71 11.74 7.45
C ALA A 562 -14.88 12.60 6.94
N PHE A 563 -15.22 12.55 5.64
CA PHE A 563 -16.39 13.26 5.11
C PHE A 563 -17.69 12.56 5.51
N TRP A 564 -17.82 11.26 5.21
CA TRP A 564 -19.04 10.49 5.44
C TRP A 564 -19.39 10.32 6.92
N GLY A 565 -18.41 10.37 7.82
CA GLY A 565 -18.64 10.43 9.26
C GLY A 565 -19.37 11.69 9.74
N THR A 566 -19.51 12.71 8.87
CA THR A 566 -20.28 13.94 9.16
C THR A 566 -21.61 14.02 8.41
N GLN A 567 -21.91 13.03 7.56
CA GLN A 567 -23.12 13.03 6.73
C GLN A 567 -24.23 12.20 7.40
N PRO A 568 -25.50 12.51 7.13
CA PRO A 568 -26.64 11.74 7.65
C PRO A 568 -26.80 10.43 6.88
N VAL A 569 -25.86 9.51 7.08
CA VAL A 569 -25.84 8.16 6.50
C VAL A 569 -25.54 7.15 7.60
N ALA A 570 -26.04 5.93 7.45
CA ALA A 570 -25.73 4.84 8.38
C ALA A 570 -24.22 4.59 8.40
N GLN A 571 -23.64 4.43 9.60
CA GLN A 571 -22.20 4.26 9.78
C GLN A 571 -21.85 2.77 9.89
N PHE A 572 -20.61 2.37 9.53
CA PHE A 572 -20.21 0.95 9.53
C PHE A 572 -20.26 0.28 10.91
N ASN A 573 -20.09 1.04 11.98
CA ASN A 573 -20.11 0.56 13.35
C ASN A 573 -21.53 0.42 13.93
N GLU A 574 -22.57 0.86 13.22
CA GLU A 574 -23.95 0.60 13.61
C GLU A 574 -24.27 -0.87 13.28
N ALA A 575 -24.56 -1.68 14.31
CA ALA A 575 -24.82 -3.11 14.14
C ALA A 575 -26.05 -3.33 13.24
N SER A 576 -25.86 -4.03 12.12
CA SER A 576 -26.95 -4.38 11.17
C SER A 576 -28.05 -5.26 11.77
N ASN A 577 -27.77 -5.89 12.92
CA ASN A 577 -28.55 -7.01 13.46
C ASN A 577 -29.46 -6.63 14.65
N THR A 578 -29.60 -5.35 15.00
CA THR A 578 -30.67 -4.97 15.92
C THR A 578 -32.00 -4.96 15.17
N ILE A 579 -32.91 -5.82 15.61
CA ILE A 579 -34.30 -6.02 15.16
C ILE A 579 -35.16 -4.72 15.30
N GLU A 580 -34.55 -3.58 15.63
CA GLU A 580 -35.18 -2.30 15.96
C GLU A 580 -34.65 -1.09 15.16
N ALA A 581 -34.00 -1.27 14.00
CA ALA A 581 -33.73 -0.14 13.12
C ALA A 581 -35.03 0.28 12.41
N ALA A 582 -35.88 1.05 13.09
CA ALA A 582 -37.09 1.62 12.49
C ALA A 582 -36.73 2.41 11.22
N ASP A 583 -37.43 2.13 10.12
CA ASP A 583 -37.26 2.87 8.87
C ASP A 583 -37.61 4.35 9.10
N GLY A 584 -36.71 5.25 8.71
CA GLY A 584 -36.94 6.68 8.91
C GLY A 584 -35.75 7.57 8.61
N PRO A 585 -35.93 8.90 8.68
CA PRO A 585 -34.85 9.86 8.47
C PRO A 585 -33.79 9.77 9.56
N ILE A 586 -32.53 10.05 9.21
CA ILE A 586 -31.40 10.02 10.15
C ILE A 586 -31.26 11.36 10.87
N ASP A 587 -31.34 12.45 10.12
CA ASP A 587 -31.39 13.80 10.68
C ASP A 587 -32.79 14.12 11.21
N GLN A 588 -32.84 15.01 12.21
CA GLN A 588 -34.10 15.61 12.63
C GLN A 588 -34.74 16.40 11.48
N PRO A 589 -36.09 16.44 11.39
CA PRO A 589 -36.79 17.24 10.39
C PRO A 589 -36.32 18.69 10.41
N LYS A 590 -35.89 19.19 9.24
CA LYS A 590 -35.51 20.58 9.00
C LYS A 590 -36.51 21.22 8.07
N THR A 591 -36.55 22.55 8.05
CA THR A 591 -37.37 23.32 7.13
C THR A 591 -36.49 24.01 6.08
N VAL A 592 -37.10 24.45 4.97
CA VAL A 592 -36.38 25.22 3.93
C VAL A 592 -35.74 26.49 4.51
N ALA A 593 -36.33 27.08 5.56
CA ALA A 593 -35.79 28.26 6.24
C ALA A 593 -34.45 27.99 6.96
N ASP A 594 -34.18 26.73 7.33
CA ASP A 594 -32.93 26.32 7.97
C ASP A 594 -31.80 26.07 6.95
N VAL A 595 -32.11 26.10 5.65
CA VAL A 595 -31.16 25.87 4.57
C VAL A 595 -30.50 27.18 4.16
N ARG A 596 -29.17 27.18 4.07
CA ARG A 596 -28.41 28.35 3.62
C ARG A 596 -28.88 28.80 2.22
N PRO A 597 -29.30 30.07 2.04
CA PRO A 597 -29.77 30.58 0.76
C PRO A 597 -28.63 30.74 -0.26
N ASP A 598 -27.47 31.21 0.19
CA ASP A 598 -26.30 31.43 -0.66
C ASP A 598 -25.54 30.12 -0.97
N PRO A 599 -24.93 30.02 -2.15
CA PRO A 599 -24.02 28.93 -2.48
C PRO A 599 -22.88 28.78 -1.46
N LEU A 600 -22.36 27.56 -1.33
CA LEU A 600 -21.17 27.33 -0.52
C LEU A 600 -19.95 28.08 -1.10
N PRO A 601 -19.08 28.64 -0.25
CA PRO A 601 -17.91 29.36 -0.74
C PRO A 601 -16.96 28.41 -1.48
N LEU A 602 -16.53 28.83 -2.67
CA LEU A 602 -15.45 28.20 -3.42
C LEU A 602 -14.19 29.07 -3.33
N PRO A 603 -12.99 28.49 -3.49
CA PRO A 603 -11.77 29.27 -3.69
C PRO A 603 -11.93 30.27 -4.85
N PRO A 604 -11.31 31.46 -4.82
CA PRO A 604 -11.51 32.52 -5.82
C PRO A 604 -11.20 32.12 -7.27
N THR A 605 -10.43 31.05 -7.47
CA THR A 605 -10.08 30.49 -8.78
C THR A 605 -11.18 29.64 -9.40
N PHE A 606 -12.25 29.36 -8.65
CA PHE A 606 -13.38 28.56 -9.08
C PHE A 606 -14.70 29.31 -8.91
N GLU A 607 -15.66 28.96 -9.75
CA GLU A 607 -17.01 29.48 -9.68
C GLU A 607 -18.03 28.36 -9.87
N TRP A 608 -19.18 28.52 -9.22
CA TRP A 608 -20.31 27.63 -9.44
C TRP A 608 -20.92 27.93 -10.80
N SER A 609 -21.22 26.87 -11.54
CA SER A 609 -21.96 26.94 -12.81
C SER A 609 -23.18 26.04 -12.69
N THR A 610 -24.33 26.53 -13.12
CA THR A 610 -25.48 25.66 -13.39
C THR A 610 -25.42 25.30 -14.87
N CYS A 611 -25.22 24.03 -15.17
CA CYS A 611 -25.00 23.58 -16.55
C CYS A 611 -26.35 23.37 -17.25
N ASP A 612 -26.55 23.98 -18.41
CA ASP A 612 -27.74 23.77 -19.23
C ASP A 612 -27.49 22.67 -20.27
N VAL A 613 -28.17 21.53 -20.15
CA VAL A 613 -28.04 20.42 -21.12
C VAL A 613 -28.82 20.67 -22.43
N ASN A 614 -29.65 21.72 -22.49
CA ASN A 614 -30.27 22.16 -23.75
C ASN A 614 -29.35 23.05 -24.58
N ASP A 615 -28.32 23.62 -23.97
CA ASP A 615 -27.26 24.35 -24.66
C ASP A 615 -26.25 23.33 -25.25
N PRO A 616 -26.14 23.21 -26.58
CA PRO A 616 -25.26 22.23 -27.20
C PRO A 616 -23.79 22.39 -26.81
N VAL A 617 -23.35 23.61 -26.48
CA VAL A 617 -21.97 23.88 -26.06
C VAL A 617 -21.73 23.31 -24.67
N GLN A 618 -22.62 23.61 -23.72
CA GLN A 618 -22.48 23.12 -22.35
C GLN A 618 -22.71 21.61 -22.24
N LEU A 619 -23.65 21.04 -23.01
CA LEU A 619 -23.82 19.59 -23.11
C LEU A 619 -22.54 18.92 -23.62
N LYS A 620 -21.88 19.51 -24.62
CA LYS A 620 -20.60 19.02 -25.12
C LYS A 620 -19.50 19.10 -24.06
N GLU A 621 -19.46 20.15 -23.25
CA GLU A 621 -18.49 20.26 -22.15
C GLU A 621 -18.71 19.20 -21.05
N ILE A 622 -19.97 18.90 -20.71
CA ILE A 622 -20.30 17.79 -19.78
C ILE A 622 -19.86 16.47 -20.39
N TYR A 623 -20.18 16.24 -21.67
CA TYR A 623 -19.73 15.06 -22.42
C TYR A 623 -18.21 14.90 -22.40
N GLU A 624 -17.46 15.96 -22.70
CA GLU A 624 -15.99 15.95 -22.69
C GLU A 624 -15.44 15.69 -21.27
N LEU A 625 -16.03 16.31 -20.24
CA LEU A 625 -15.64 16.06 -18.86
C LEU A 625 -15.83 14.58 -18.49
N LEU A 626 -16.99 14.00 -18.81
CA LEU A 626 -17.31 12.61 -18.46
C LEU A 626 -16.46 11.62 -19.27
N SER A 627 -16.36 11.79 -20.59
CA SER A 627 -15.59 10.92 -21.48
C SER A 627 -14.07 10.96 -21.23
N LEU A 628 -13.54 11.98 -20.55
CA LEU A 628 -12.11 12.06 -20.21
C LEU A 628 -11.82 11.77 -18.74
N HIS A 629 -12.80 11.97 -17.85
CA HIS A 629 -12.57 12.00 -16.41
C HIS A 629 -13.64 11.29 -15.58
N TYR A 630 -14.53 10.48 -16.15
CA TYR A 630 -15.47 9.67 -15.37
C TYR A 630 -14.90 8.27 -15.07
N VAL A 631 -15.79 7.31 -14.81
CA VAL A 631 -15.47 5.94 -14.39
C VAL A 631 -14.64 5.21 -15.44
N GLU A 632 -13.57 4.57 -14.98
CA GLU A 632 -12.71 3.66 -15.74
C GLU A 632 -12.79 2.28 -15.07
N ASP A 633 -12.64 1.22 -15.85
CA ASP A 633 -12.47 -0.12 -15.30
C ASP A 633 -11.14 -0.25 -14.55
N ASP A 634 -11.04 -1.23 -13.66
CA ASP A 634 -9.88 -1.40 -12.77
C ASP A 634 -8.56 -1.65 -13.53
N GLU A 635 -8.63 -2.08 -14.81
CA GLU A 635 -7.48 -2.28 -15.71
C GLU A 635 -7.24 -1.10 -16.69
N ASN A 636 -8.02 0.00 -16.61
CA ASN A 636 -7.98 1.18 -17.51
C ASN A 636 -8.10 0.86 -19.02
N MET A 637 -8.78 -0.23 -19.38
CA MET A 637 -8.99 -0.64 -20.77
C MET A 637 -10.26 -0.02 -21.39
N PHE A 638 -11.28 0.25 -20.56
CA PHE A 638 -12.59 0.73 -20.98
C PHE A 638 -13.01 1.95 -20.17
N ARG A 639 -13.55 2.95 -20.86
CA ARG A 639 -14.14 4.14 -20.23
C ARG A 639 -15.53 4.38 -20.79
N PHE A 640 -16.50 4.65 -19.91
CA PHE A 640 -17.86 4.95 -20.37
C PHE A 640 -17.88 6.18 -21.28
N ASP A 641 -18.62 6.06 -22.37
CA ASP A 641 -18.80 7.08 -23.40
C ASP A 641 -20.30 7.43 -23.48
N TYR A 642 -20.79 8.14 -22.47
CA TYR A 642 -22.19 8.58 -22.43
C TYR A 642 -22.44 9.55 -23.58
N SER A 643 -23.25 9.17 -24.57
CA SER A 643 -23.53 10.06 -25.70
C SER A 643 -24.27 11.33 -25.24
N PRO A 644 -24.16 12.46 -25.97
CA PRO A 644 -24.94 13.65 -25.68
C PRO A 644 -26.46 13.39 -25.60
N GLN A 645 -26.98 12.50 -26.45
CA GLN A 645 -28.37 12.08 -26.46
C GLN A 645 -28.74 11.29 -25.20
N PHE A 646 -27.82 10.43 -24.72
CA PHE A 646 -28.00 9.71 -23.46
C PHE A 646 -28.01 10.66 -22.27
N LEU A 647 -27.09 11.63 -22.22
CA LEU A 647 -27.04 12.62 -21.15
C LEU A 647 -28.30 13.49 -21.13
N HIS A 648 -28.80 13.89 -22.30
CA HIS A 648 -30.06 14.63 -22.43
C HIS A 648 -31.25 13.82 -21.87
N TRP A 649 -31.33 12.54 -22.22
CA TRP A 649 -32.34 11.61 -21.68
C TRP A 649 -32.22 11.40 -20.17
N ALA A 650 -31.02 11.13 -19.66
CA ALA A 650 -30.78 10.82 -18.26
C ALA A 650 -30.97 12.02 -17.33
N LEU A 651 -30.69 13.24 -17.81
CA LEU A 651 -30.68 14.45 -16.98
C LEU A 651 -31.99 15.26 -17.01
N GLN A 652 -32.92 14.92 -17.90
CA GLN A 652 -34.19 15.63 -18.06
C GLN A 652 -35.46 14.76 -17.95
N PRO A 653 -35.63 13.94 -16.90
CA PRO A 653 -36.92 13.32 -16.64
C PRO A 653 -38.00 14.34 -16.27
N PRO A 654 -39.29 13.97 -16.29
CA PRO A 654 -40.37 14.85 -15.85
C PRO A 654 -40.11 15.44 -14.46
N GLY A 655 -40.28 16.76 -14.33
CA GLY A 655 -40.01 17.49 -13.09
C GLY A 655 -38.53 17.79 -12.80
N TYR A 656 -37.60 17.49 -13.73
CA TYR A 656 -36.20 17.87 -13.57
C TYR A 656 -36.04 19.36 -13.33
N LYS A 657 -34.90 19.69 -12.72
CA LYS A 657 -34.56 21.04 -12.29
C LYS A 657 -33.15 21.34 -12.77
N GLN A 658 -33.02 22.36 -13.61
CA GLN A 658 -31.72 22.75 -14.16
C GLN A 658 -30.75 23.14 -13.04
N GLU A 659 -31.25 23.74 -11.94
CA GLU A 659 -30.43 24.06 -10.76
C GLU A 659 -29.73 22.84 -10.13
N TRP A 660 -30.20 21.63 -10.41
CA TRP A 660 -29.60 20.38 -9.93
C TRP A 660 -28.49 19.84 -10.83
N HIS A 661 -28.21 20.48 -11.98
CA HIS A 661 -27.06 20.19 -12.83
C HIS A 661 -25.89 21.08 -12.41
N CYS A 662 -25.20 20.68 -11.34
CA CYS A 662 -24.23 21.49 -10.63
C CYS A 662 -22.81 21.27 -11.18
N GLY A 663 -22.23 22.31 -11.78
CA GLY A 663 -20.88 22.34 -12.29
C GLY A 663 -19.95 23.27 -11.52
N VAL A 664 -18.65 23.04 -11.63
CA VAL A 664 -17.59 23.96 -11.17
C VAL A 664 -16.73 24.33 -12.35
N ARG A 665 -16.54 25.63 -12.58
CA ARG A 665 -15.67 26.17 -13.64
C ARG A 665 -14.44 26.85 -13.05
N ALA A 666 -13.37 26.89 -13.83
CA ALA A 666 -12.23 27.77 -13.53
C ALA A 666 -12.58 29.21 -13.91
N SER A 667 -12.60 30.12 -12.95
CA SER A 667 -13.06 31.51 -13.16
C SER A 667 -12.26 32.26 -14.23
N ARG A 668 -10.99 31.90 -14.43
CA ARG A 668 -10.12 32.54 -15.44
C ARG A 668 -10.37 32.04 -16.87
N THR A 669 -10.72 30.77 -17.05
CA THR A 669 -10.79 30.14 -18.39
C THR A 669 -12.19 29.72 -18.79
N GLY A 670 -13.16 29.75 -17.87
CA GLY A 670 -14.51 29.24 -18.08
C GLY A 670 -14.59 27.70 -18.21
N LYS A 671 -13.46 26.98 -18.17
CA LYS A 671 -13.44 25.53 -18.41
C LYS A 671 -14.19 24.78 -17.31
N LEU A 672 -15.06 23.84 -17.68
CA LEU A 672 -15.76 22.93 -16.76
C LEU A 672 -14.76 21.91 -16.15
N LEU A 673 -14.76 21.82 -14.82
CA LEU A 673 -13.77 21.06 -14.05
C LEU A 673 -14.39 19.99 -13.15
N ALA A 674 -15.65 20.13 -12.79
CA ALA A 674 -16.38 19.11 -12.07
C ALA A 674 -17.87 19.26 -12.33
N PHE A 675 -18.61 18.16 -12.14
CA PHE A 675 -20.04 18.06 -12.37
C PHE A 675 -20.65 17.06 -11.39
N ILE A 676 -21.88 17.33 -10.94
CA ILE A 676 -22.76 16.40 -10.23
C ILE A 676 -24.19 16.74 -10.63
N SER A 677 -25.03 15.72 -10.81
CA SER A 677 -26.43 15.92 -11.14
C SER A 677 -27.36 15.27 -10.13
N ALA A 678 -28.53 15.86 -9.96
CA ALA A 678 -29.67 15.22 -9.31
C ALA A 678 -30.90 15.26 -10.22
N ILE A 679 -31.72 14.22 -10.18
CA ILE A 679 -33.03 14.15 -10.85
C ILE A 679 -34.12 13.76 -9.85
N PRO A 680 -35.38 14.21 -10.01
CA PRO A 680 -36.45 13.83 -9.10
C PRO A 680 -36.82 12.37 -9.30
N ALA A 681 -37.16 11.68 -8.21
CA ALA A 681 -37.81 10.38 -8.26
C ALA A 681 -38.70 10.18 -7.04
N VAL A 682 -39.68 9.28 -7.18
CA VAL A 682 -40.38 8.69 -6.04
C VAL A 682 -39.91 7.25 -5.92
N VAL A 683 -39.29 6.91 -4.80
CA VAL A 683 -38.71 5.59 -4.56
C VAL A 683 -39.35 4.98 -3.33
N ARG A 684 -39.91 3.79 -3.51
CA ARG A 684 -40.37 2.94 -2.41
C ARG A 684 -39.17 2.36 -1.69
N VAL A 685 -39.15 2.53 -0.37
CA VAL A 685 -38.23 1.87 0.56
C VAL A 685 -39.09 1.11 1.57
N ARG A 686 -39.16 -0.22 1.39
CA ARG A 686 -40.04 -1.14 2.11
C ARG A 686 -41.50 -0.71 1.99
N ASP A 687 -42.07 -0.18 3.07
CA ASP A 687 -43.48 0.19 3.16
C ASP A 687 -43.73 1.69 2.96
N GLN A 688 -42.68 2.46 2.59
CA GLN A 688 -42.76 3.92 2.46
C GLN A 688 -42.35 4.41 1.07
N ASP A 689 -43.22 5.21 0.45
CA ASP A 689 -42.92 5.89 -0.81
C ASP A 689 -42.28 7.25 -0.50
N LEU A 690 -40.99 7.40 -0.83
CA LEU A 690 -40.19 8.58 -0.51
C LEU A 690 -40.03 9.46 -1.74
N LYS A 691 -40.26 10.76 -1.58
CA LYS A 691 -39.82 11.75 -2.56
C LYS A 691 -38.32 11.98 -2.38
N VAL A 692 -37.54 11.54 -3.36
CA VAL A 692 -36.07 11.59 -3.32
C VAL A 692 -35.53 12.32 -4.54
N VAL A 693 -34.22 12.54 -4.53
CA VAL A 693 -33.48 12.75 -5.78
C VAL A 693 -32.56 11.56 -6.05
N GLU A 694 -32.40 11.20 -7.31
CA GLU A 694 -31.36 10.26 -7.74
C GLU A 694 -30.10 11.07 -8.07
N ILE A 695 -28.99 10.76 -7.39
CA ILE A 695 -27.71 11.41 -7.65
C ILE A 695 -26.91 10.56 -8.63
N ASN A 696 -26.42 11.20 -9.69
CA ASN A 696 -25.57 10.56 -10.68
C ASN A 696 -24.51 11.52 -11.24
N PHE A 697 -23.61 11.00 -12.07
CA PHE A 697 -22.60 11.76 -12.82
C PHE A 697 -21.66 12.62 -11.97
N LEU A 698 -21.40 12.22 -10.72
CA LEU A 698 -20.38 12.87 -9.89
C LEU A 698 -19.00 12.67 -10.53
N CYS A 699 -18.52 13.70 -11.19
CA CYS A 699 -17.25 13.71 -11.90
C CYS A 699 -16.41 14.89 -11.44
N VAL A 700 -15.17 14.61 -11.06
CA VAL A 700 -14.16 15.65 -10.84
C VAL A 700 -13.02 15.36 -11.80
N HIS A 701 -12.62 16.38 -12.55
CA HIS A 701 -11.48 16.34 -13.46
C HIS A 701 -10.28 15.69 -12.75
N LYS A 702 -9.59 14.73 -13.38
CA LYS A 702 -8.59 13.85 -12.71
C LYS A 702 -7.55 14.62 -11.89
N LYS A 703 -7.07 15.77 -12.38
CA LYS A 703 -6.12 16.67 -11.71
C LYS A 703 -6.64 17.32 -10.40
N LEU A 704 -7.94 17.24 -10.11
CA LEU A 704 -8.61 17.89 -8.98
C LEU A 704 -9.22 16.90 -7.97
N ARG A 705 -9.23 15.59 -8.25
CA ARG A 705 -9.93 14.57 -7.44
C ARG A 705 -9.47 14.50 -5.97
N GLN A 706 -8.22 14.87 -5.68
CA GLN A 706 -7.65 14.85 -4.32
C GLN A 706 -7.77 16.20 -3.57
N LYS A 707 -8.39 17.22 -4.16
CA LYS A 707 -8.57 18.56 -3.57
C LYS A 707 -9.85 18.72 -2.75
N ARG A 708 -10.47 17.62 -2.31
CA ARG A 708 -11.75 17.59 -1.58
C ARG A 708 -12.91 18.32 -2.29
N LEU A 709 -12.87 18.45 -3.61
CA LEU A 709 -13.93 19.11 -4.38
C LEU A 709 -15.23 18.29 -4.41
N ALA A 710 -15.13 16.96 -4.43
CA ALA A 710 -16.30 16.06 -4.39
C ALA A 710 -17.17 16.27 -3.12
N PRO A 711 -16.61 16.30 -1.89
CA PRO A 711 -17.35 16.72 -0.70
C PRO A 711 -18.07 18.07 -0.83
N VAL A 712 -17.44 19.06 -1.47
CA VAL A 712 -18.03 20.39 -1.65
C VAL A 712 -19.18 20.36 -2.65
N LEU A 713 -19.03 19.62 -3.75
CA LEU A 713 -20.08 19.35 -4.73
C LEU A 713 -21.28 18.64 -4.10
N ILE A 714 -21.04 17.60 -3.30
CA ILE A 714 -22.09 16.86 -2.59
C ILE A 714 -22.85 17.81 -1.66
N LYS A 715 -22.14 18.61 -0.85
CA LYS A 715 -22.80 19.57 0.04
C LYS A 715 -23.60 20.64 -0.71
N GLU A 716 -23.09 21.13 -1.85
CA GLU A 716 -23.80 22.13 -2.65
C GLU A 716 -25.04 21.53 -3.32
N ILE A 717 -24.97 20.33 -3.90
CA ILE A 717 -26.16 19.69 -4.48
C ILE A 717 -27.19 19.37 -3.39
N THR A 718 -26.75 18.90 -2.20
CA THR A 718 -27.64 18.71 -1.03
C THR A 718 -28.33 20.02 -0.66
N ARG A 719 -27.61 21.16 -0.62
CA ARG A 719 -28.20 22.47 -0.35
C ARG A 719 -29.27 22.84 -1.39
N ARG A 720 -28.97 22.70 -2.69
CA ARG A 720 -29.89 23.01 -3.79
C ARG A 720 -31.14 22.12 -3.78
N VAL A 721 -31.00 20.86 -3.39
CA VAL A 721 -32.11 19.91 -3.25
C VAL A 721 -32.96 20.22 -2.02
N ASN A 722 -32.34 20.50 -0.88
CA ASN A 722 -33.04 20.86 0.35
C ASN A 722 -33.82 22.18 0.21
N LEU A 723 -33.35 23.13 -0.60
CA LEU A 723 -34.10 24.36 -0.94
C LEU A 723 -35.43 24.07 -1.66
N GLN A 724 -35.57 22.89 -2.27
CA GLN A 724 -36.81 22.41 -2.91
C GLN A 724 -37.64 21.52 -1.99
N ASN A 725 -37.33 21.50 -0.69
CA ASN A 725 -37.98 20.70 0.34
C ASN A 725 -37.93 19.18 0.08
N ILE A 726 -36.80 18.70 -0.47
CA ILE A 726 -36.50 17.27 -0.61
C ILE A 726 -35.27 17.00 0.26
N TRP A 727 -35.32 15.95 1.08
CA TRP A 727 -34.32 15.71 2.14
C TRP A 727 -33.62 14.36 2.04
N GLN A 728 -34.03 13.52 1.09
CA GLN A 728 -33.52 12.18 0.86
C GLN A 728 -32.97 12.06 -0.56
N ALA A 729 -31.98 11.19 -0.73
CA ALA A 729 -31.44 10.86 -2.04
C ALA A 729 -31.13 9.36 -2.15
N VAL A 730 -31.18 8.84 -3.38
CA VAL A 730 -30.68 7.51 -3.71
C VAL A 730 -29.49 7.66 -4.66
N TYR A 731 -28.47 6.83 -4.48
CA TYR A 731 -27.28 6.85 -5.33
C TYR A 731 -26.60 5.49 -5.35
N THR A 732 -25.77 5.25 -6.36
CA THR A 732 -24.99 4.03 -6.50
C THR A 732 -23.50 4.32 -6.63
N ALA A 733 -22.66 3.38 -6.20
CA ALA A 733 -21.22 3.48 -6.38
C ALA A 733 -20.56 2.11 -6.56
N GLY A 734 -19.50 2.07 -7.37
CA GLY A 734 -18.63 0.89 -7.50
C GLY A 734 -17.65 0.71 -6.34
N VAL A 735 -17.46 1.75 -5.53
CA VAL A 735 -16.63 1.75 -4.31
C VAL A 735 -17.50 1.55 -3.07
N VAL A 736 -16.87 1.13 -1.96
CA VAL A 736 -17.56 0.96 -0.67
C VAL A 736 -17.58 2.30 0.08
N LEU A 737 -18.77 2.77 0.46
CA LEU A 737 -19.01 3.96 1.29
C LEU A 737 -19.86 3.60 2.54
N PRO A 738 -19.86 4.38 3.63
CA PRO A 738 -20.76 4.17 4.77
C PRO A 738 -22.21 4.55 4.43
N LYS A 739 -23.20 3.67 4.53
CA LYS A 739 -23.13 2.20 4.43
C LYS A 739 -24.09 1.76 3.32
N PRO A 740 -23.73 0.80 2.45
CA PRO A 740 -24.65 0.33 1.43
C PRO A 740 -25.86 -0.36 2.05
N VAL A 741 -27.03 -0.13 1.47
CA VAL A 741 -28.27 -0.85 1.82
C VAL A 741 -28.24 -2.25 1.24
N THR A 742 -27.62 -2.41 0.07
CA THR A 742 -27.44 -3.68 -0.64
C THR A 742 -26.39 -3.52 -1.75
N GLU A 743 -25.98 -4.63 -2.34
CA GLU A 743 -25.04 -4.68 -3.46
C GLU A 743 -25.52 -5.67 -4.53
N GLY A 744 -25.32 -5.30 -5.80
CA GLY A 744 -25.55 -6.15 -6.96
C GLY A 744 -24.25 -6.45 -7.69
N GLN A 745 -24.08 -7.67 -8.18
CA GLN A 745 -22.97 -8.12 -8.99
C GLN A 745 -23.25 -7.86 -10.48
N TYR A 746 -22.27 -7.32 -11.22
CA TYR A 746 -22.37 -7.25 -12.67
C TYR A 746 -22.20 -8.62 -13.33
N TRP A 747 -22.99 -8.86 -14.37
CA TRP A 747 -22.95 -10.04 -15.22
C TRP A 747 -22.88 -9.62 -16.69
N HIS A 748 -22.10 -10.34 -17.48
CA HIS A 748 -21.84 -10.02 -18.88
C HIS A 748 -22.19 -11.19 -19.80
N ARG A 749 -22.95 -10.91 -20.85
CA ARG A 749 -23.31 -11.86 -21.90
C ARG A 749 -22.66 -11.47 -23.21
N ASN A 750 -21.74 -12.32 -23.67
CA ASN A 750 -21.03 -12.08 -24.93
C ASN A 750 -21.96 -12.22 -26.15
N LEU A 751 -22.16 -11.13 -26.90
CA LEU A 751 -22.90 -11.12 -28.17
C LEU A 751 -21.95 -11.16 -29.38
N ASN A 752 -20.77 -10.55 -29.25
CA ASN A 752 -19.70 -10.54 -30.25
C ASN A 752 -18.37 -11.07 -29.65
N PRO A 753 -18.22 -12.39 -29.42
CA PRO A 753 -17.05 -12.94 -28.74
C PRO A 753 -15.72 -12.62 -29.42
N LYS A 754 -15.69 -12.51 -30.75
CA LYS A 754 -14.49 -12.19 -31.51
C LYS A 754 -13.94 -10.81 -31.15
N LYS A 755 -14.82 -9.79 -31.13
CA LYS A 755 -14.44 -8.43 -30.77
C LYS A 755 -14.08 -8.35 -29.29
N LEU A 756 -14.91 -8.93 -28.41
CA LEU A 756 -14.69 -8.89 -26.95
C LEU A 756 -13.35 -9.52 -26.53
N ILE A 757 -12.91 -10.58 -27.21
CA ILE A 757 -11.59 -11.17 -26.95
C ILE A 757 -10.47 -10.30 -27.52
N ALA A 758 -10.66 -9.72 -28.71
CA ALA A 758 -9.66 -8.86 -29.34
C ALA A 758 -9.39 -7.56 -28.57
N VAL A 759 -10.39 -7.01 -27.88
CA VAL A 759 -10.25 -5.80 -27.05
C VAL A 759 -9.88 -6.09 -25.60
N GLY A 760 -9.72 -7.36 -25.22
CA GLY A 760 -9.35 -7.74 -23.84
C GLY A 760 -10.51 -7.78 -22.84
N PHE A 761 -11.74 -7.45 -23.25
CA PHE A 761 -12.94 -7.49 -22.38
C PHE A 761 -13.23 -8.90 -21.87
N SER A 762 -12.98 -9.92 -22.69
CA SER A 762 -13.14 -11.33 -22.30
C SER A 762 -11.92 -12.15 -22.72
N ARG A 763 -11.66 -13.26 -22.03
CA ARG A 763 -10.53 -14.15 -22.34
C ARG A 763 -11.03 -15.47 -22.89
N LEU A 764 -10.25 -16.07 -23.78
CA LEU A 764 -10.53 -17.42 -24.26
C LEU A 764 -10.21 -18.41 -23.14
N ALA A 765 -11.23 -19.12 -22.63
CA ALA A 765 -11.05 -20.08 -21.56
C ALA A 765 -10.10 -21.24 -21.97
N SER A 766 -9.35 -21.78 -21.01
CA SER A 766 -8.47 -22.93 -21.23
C SER A 766 -9.26 -24.08 -21.85
N ARG A 767 -8.80 -24.58 -23.02
CA ARG A 767 -9.44 -25.64 -23.85
C ARG A 767 -10.63 -25.20 -24.74
N MET A 768 -10.93 -23.90 -24.85
CA MET A 768 -11.88 -23.37 -25.83
C MET A 768 -11.14 -22.85 -27.08
N THR A 769 -11.74 -22.99 -28.25
CA THR A 769 -11.29 -22.34 -29.49
C THR A 769 -12.23 -21.18 -29.83
N MET A 770 -11.77 -20.20 -30.61
CA MET A 770 -12.61 -19.07 -31.04
C MET A 770 -13.92 -19.56 -31.70
N ALA A 771 -13.84 -20.55 -32.59
CA ALA A 771 -15.00 -21.15 -33.23
C ALA A 771 -15.98 -21.80 -32.24
N ARG A 772 -15.46 -22.48 -31.21
CA ARG A 772 -16.28 -23.08 -30.15
C ARG A 772 -16.95 -22.02 -29.28
N THR A 773 -16.26 -20.93 -28.97
CA THR A 773 -16.82 -19.78 -28.22
C THR A 773 -17.92 -19.08 -29.00
N ILE A 774 -17.73 -18.85 -30.31
CA ILE A 774 -18.76 -18.29 -31.18
C ILE A 774 -19.99 -19.21 -31.21
N LYS A 775 -19.78 -20.53 -31.36
CA LYS A 775 -20.88 -21.51 -31.35
C LYS A 775 -21.60 -21.56 -29.99
N LEU A 776 -20.88 -21.46 -28.87
CA LEU A 776 -21.45 -21.46 -27.52
C LEU A 776 -22.43 -20.30 -27.33
N TYR A 777 -22.10 -19.13 -27.85
CA TYR A 777 -22.84 -17.90 -27.63
C TYR A 777 -23.78 -17.50 -28.78
N LYS A 778 -23.87 -18.33 -29.84
CA LYS A 778 -24.79 -18.11 -30.97
C LYS A 778 -26.24 -18.00 -30.49
N LEU A 779 -26.94 -16.98 -30.99
CA LEU A 779 -28.35 -16.73 -30.76
C LEU A 779 -29.16 -16.95 -32.06
N PRO A 780 -30.49 -17.12 -31.97
CA PRO A 780 -31.38 -17.08 -33.13
C PRO A 780 -31.35 -15.73 -33.86
N GLU A 781 -31.78 -15.71 -35.13
CA GLU A 781 -31.81 -14.48 -35.94
C GLU A 781 -33.04 -13.60 -35.64
N LYS A 782 -34.11 -14.16 -35.09
CA LYS A 782 -35.36 -13.46 -34.78
C LYS A 782 -35.84 -13.82 -33.37
N PRO A 783 -36.49 -12.89 -32.66
CA PRO A 783 -37.15 -13.16 -31.39
C PRO A 783 -38.16 -14.30 -31.51
N LEU A 784 -38.34 -15.05 -30.42
CA LEU A 784 -39.21 -16.24 -30.40
C LEU A 784 -40.60 -15.96 -29.83
N THR A 785 -40.75 -14.92 -28.99
CA THR A 785 -42.05 -14.59 -28.36
C THR A 785 -43.05 -14.04 -29.40
N PRO A 786 -44.20 -14.69 -29.60
CA PRO A 786 -45.23 -14.19 -30.50
C PRO A 786 -45.79 -12.85 -30.03
N GLY A 787 -46.03 -11.92 -30.97
CA GLY A 787 -46.59 -10.61 -30.63
C GLY A 787 -45.58 -9.60 -30.07
N LEU A 788 -44.29 -9.96 -29.99
CA LEU A 788 -43.23 -9.02 -29.60
C LEU A 788 -43.05 -7.93 -30.67
N ARG A 789 -43.27 -6.67 -30.29
CA ARG A 789 -43.09 -5.50 -31.15
C ARG A 789 -42.47 -4.33 -30.37
N PRO A 790 -41.85 -3.34 -31.04
CA PRO A 790 -41.38 -2.13 -30.36
C PRO A 790 -42.52 -1.46 -29.58
N MET A 791 -42.18 -0.91 -28.43
CA MET A 791 -43.11 -0.10 -27.64
C MET A 791 -43.43 1.21 -28.37
N GLU A 792 -44.70 1.59 -28.38
CA GLU A 792 -45.17 2.86 -28.95
C GLU A 792 -45.75 3.77 -27.84
N PRO A 793 -45.85 5.09 -28.05
CA PRO A 793 -46.44 6.00 -27.07
C PRO A 793 -47.86 5.62 -26.61
N ARG A 794 -48.65 4.95 -27.47
CA ARG A 794 -49.99 4.46 -27.12
C ARG A 794 -49.99 3.37 -26.04
N ASP A 795 -48.87 2.66 -25.87
CA ASP A 795 -48.75 1.54 -24.93
C ASP A 795 -48.43 2.02 -23.51
N VAL A 796 -48.02 3.29 -23.33
CA VAL A 796 -47.61 3.87 -22.05
C VAL A 796 -48.60 3.57 -20.91
N PRO A 797 -49.93 3.78 -21.04
CA PRO A 797 -50.85 3.47 -19.94
C PRO A 797 -50.85 1.99 -19.52
N ALA A 798 -50.77 1.07 -20.48
CA ALA A 798 -50.75 -0.37 -20.20
C ALA A 798 -49.42 -0.79 -19.57
N VAL A 799 -48.31 -0.28 -20.11
CA VAL A 799 -46.95 -0.49 -19.58
C VAL A 799 -46.83 0.04 -18.15
N THR A 800 -47.32 1.25 -17.86
CA THR A 800 -47.35 1.79 -16.50
C THR A 800 -48.10 0.86 -15.54
N SER A 801 -49.23 0.29 -15.97
CA SER A 801 -50.02 -0.61 -15.12
C SER A 801 -49.28 -1.90 -14.79
N ILE A 802 -48.70 -2.58 -15.78
CA ILE A 802 -47.99 -3.85 -15.54
C ILE A 802 -46.67 -3.62 -14.80
N LEU A 803 -45.97 -2.52 -15.08
CA LEU A 803 -44.70 -2.17 -14.45
C LEU A 803 -44.90 -1.84 -12.97
N LYS A 804 -45.90 -1.01 -12.61
CA LYS A 804 -46.23 -0.73 -11.20
C LYS A 804 -46.51 -2.01 -10.42
N LYS A 805 -47.40 -2.85 -10.95
CA LYS A 805 -47.77 -4.12 -10.32
C LYS A 805 -46.58 -5.05 -10.15
N TYR A 806 -45.66 -5.07 -11.12
CA TYR A 806 -44.44 -5.87 -11.04
C TYR A 806 -43.44 -5.29 -10.03
N LEU A 807 -43.31 -3.98 -9.94
CA LEU A 807 -42.38 -3.33 -9.00
C LEU A 807 -42.85 -3.39 -7.54
N ASP A 808 -44.16 -3.57 -7.31
CA ASP A 808 -44.75 -3.69 -5.97
C ASP A 808 -44.20 -4.86 -5.13
N GLN A 809 -43.59 -5.88 -5.76
CA GLN A 809 -43.00 -7.02 -5.04
C GLN A 809 -41.60 -6.73 -4.48
N TYR A 810 -40.97 -5.62 -4.88
CA TYR A 810 -39.62 -5.25 -4.46
C TYR A 810 -39.65 -4.19 -3.35
N LYS A 811 -38.66 -4.26 -2.46
CA LYS A 811 -38.53 -3.35 -1.31
C LYS A 811 -37.84 -2.04 -1.65
N LEU A 812 -37.00 -2.01 -2.69
CA LEU A 812 -36.37 -0.78 -3.18
C LEU A 812 -36.70 -0.62 -4.66
N ALA A 813 -37.69 0.20 -5.00
CA ALA A 813 -38.19 0.31 -6.38
C ALA A 813 -38.74 1.71 -6.69
N PRO A 814 -38.67 2.18 -7.94
CA PRO A 814 -39.27 3.45 -8.34
C PRO A 814 -40.80 3.34 -8.49
N CYS A 815 -41.50 4.42 -8.17
CA CYS A 815 -42.95 4.55 -8.29
C CYS A 815 -43.32 5.36 -9.55
N PHE A 816 -43.15 4.77 -10.73
CA PHE A 816 -43.31 5.49 -11.99
C PHE A 816 -44.72 5.99 -12.27
N ASP A 817 -44.90 7.23 -12.72
CA ASP A 817 -46.14 7.68 -13.36
C ASP A 817 -46.14 7.46 -14.89
N LYS A 818 -47.16 7.99 -15.57
CA LYS A 818 -47.29 7.84 -17.04
C LYS A 818 -46.25 8.66 -17.79
N ASP A 819 -45.92 9.86 -17.30
CA ASP A 819 -44.97 10.76 -17.94
C ASP A 819 -43.55 10.20 -17.78
N GLU A 820 -43.24 9.63 -16.62
CA GLU A 820 -41.98 8.94 -16.36
C GLU A 820 -41.84 7.67 -17.20
N VAL A 821 -42.89 6.84 -17.32
CA VAL A 821 -42.86 5.68 -18.23
C VAL A 821 -42.67 6.12 -19.68
N HIS A 822 -43.35 7.19 -20.11
CA HIS A 822 -43.15 7.74 -21.45
C HIS A 822 -41.69 8.17 -21.65
N HIS A 823 -41.11 8.89 -20.70
CA HIS A 823 -39.73 9.38 -20.80
C HIS A 823 -38.69 8.25 -20.80
N TRP A 824 -38.82 7.30 -19.88
CA TRP A 824 -37.83 6.26 -19.64
C TRP A 824 -37.92 5.06 -20.60
N LEU A 825 -39.11 4.72 -21.10
CA LEU A 825 -39.31 3.46 -21.84
C LEU A 825 -39.68 3.63 -23.31
N VAL A 826 -40.20 4.79 -23.74
CA VAL A 826 -40.45 4.98 -25.19
C VAL A 826 -39.12 4.93 -25.94
N PRO A 827 -38.96 4.06 -26.96
CA PRO A 827 -37.67 3.83 -27.60
C PRO A 827 -37.06 5.10 -28.20
N ARG A 828 -35.75 5.29 -27.96
CA ARG A 828 -34.91 6.34 -28.55
C ARG A 828 -33.69 5.68 -29.16
N GLU A 829 -33.42 5.96 -30.42
CA GLU A 829 -32.31 5.37 -31.17
C GLU A 829 -30.98 5.55 -30.42
N ASP A 830 -30.23 4.46 -30.30
CA ASP A 830 -28.94 4.40 -29.59
C ASP A 830 -28.93 4.89 -28.12
N VAL A 831 -30.10 5.03 -27.48
CA VAL A 831 -30.23 5.43 -26.07
C VAL A 831 -31.00 4.37 -25.27
N VAL A 832 -32.28 4.15 -25.58
CA VAL A 832 -33.12 3.19 -24.87
C VAL A 832 -33.99 2.42 -25.85
N THR A 833 -34.07 1.11 -25.64
CA THR A 833 -34.83 0.19 -26.46
C THR A 833 -35.86 -0.51 -25.57
N ALA A 834 -37.12 -0.51 -25.99
CA ALA A 834 -38.19 -1.23 -25.30
C ALA A 834 -39.13 -1.92 -26.29
N TYR A 835 -39.53 -3.13 -25.93
CA TYR A 835 -40.46 -3.97 -26.66
C TYR A 835 -41.57 -4.44 -25.74
N VAL A 836 -42.77 -4.55 -26.30
CA VAL A 836 -43.95 -5.08 -25.62
C VAL A 836 -44.42 -6.35 -26.32
N VAL A 837 -45.01 -7.25 -25.56
CA VAL A 837 -45.77 -8.38 -26.12
C VAL A 837 -47.22 -7.96 -26.20
N GLU A 838 -47.76 -7.91 -27.41
CA GLU A 838 -49.17 -7.65 -27.68
C GLU A 838 -49.90 -8.96 -27.95
N ASN A 839 -50.94 -9.22 -27.17
CA ASN A 839 -51.79 -10.36 -27.41
C ASN A 839 -52.47 -10.21 -28.80
N PRO A 840 -52.35 -11.20 -29.70
CA PRO A 840 -52.82 -11.07 -31.08
C PRO A 840 -54.33 -10.90 -31.19
N GLU A 841 -55.10 -11.47 -30.23
CA GLU A 841 -56.56 -11.45 -30.20
C GLU A 841 -57.11 -10.22 -29.49
N THR A 842 -56.65 -9.94 -28.26
CA THR A 842 -57.21 -8.86 -27.42
C THR A 842 -56.56 -7.51 -27.66
N LYS A 843 -55.42 -7.47 -28.37
CA LYS A 843 -54.54 -6.29 -28.52
C LYS A 843 -54.04 -5.71 -27.19
N ALA A 844 -54.18 -6.45 -26.09
CA ALA A 844 -53.67 -6.04 -24.80
C ALA A 844 -52.15 -6.24 -24.73
N VAL A 845 -51.44 -5.24 -24.19
CA VAL A 845 -50.03 -5.37 -23.83
C VAL A 845 -49.92 -6.21 -22.57
N THR A 846 -49.18 -7.31 -22.64
CA THR A 846 -49.03 -8.26 -21.55
C THR A 846 -47.66 -8.16 -20.89
N ASP A 847 -46.59 -8.07 -21.68
CA ASP A 847 -45.22 -8.15 -21.17
C ASP A 847 -44.39 -6.96 -21.67
N LEU A 848 -43.32 -6.62 -20.93
CA LEU A 848 -42.35 -5.58 -21.29
C LEU A 848 -40.93 -6.17 -21.24
N VAL A 849 -40.08 -5.77 -22.19
CA VAL A 849 -38.63 -5.99 -22.10
C VAL A 849 -37.90 -4.76 -22.62
N SER A 850 -36.90 -4.29 -21.86
CA SER A 850 -36.16 -3.08 -22.21
C SER A 850 -34.68 -3.14 -21.80
N PHE A 851 -33.86 -2.39 -22.53
CA PHE A 851 -32.44 -2.21 -22.27
C PHE A 851 -31.98 -0.85 -22.80
N TYR A 852 -30.98 -0.25 -22.18
CA TYR A 852 -30.35 0.98 -22.66
C TYR A 852 -28.98 0.73 -23.26
N THR A 853 -28.54 1.62 -24.13
CA THR A 853 -27.26 1.53 -24.84
C THR A 853 -26.27 2.48 -24.20
N LEU A 854 -25.14 1.94 -23.73
CA LEU A 854 -24.04 2.74 -23.19
C LEU A 854 -22.72 2.22 -23.78
N PRO A 855 -22.13 2.93 -24.76
CA PRO A 855 -20.86 2.52 -25.32
C PRO A 855 -19.71 2.82 -24.35
N SER A 856 -18.58 2.14 -24.58
CA SER A 856 -17.32 2.41 -23.90
C SER A 856 -16.21 2.65 -24.92
N THR A 857 -15.38 3.65 -24.67
CA THR A 857 -14.13 3.86 -25.42
C THR A 857 -13.14 2.75 -25.09
N VAL A 858 -12.54 2.14 -26.12
CA VAL A 858 -11.49 1.12 -25.97
C VAL A 858 -10.13 1.80 -26.02
N ILE A 859 -9.39 1.73 -24.92
CA ILE A 859 -8.10 2.39 -24.75
C ILE A 859 -6.99 1.45 -25.22
N GLY A 860 -6.05 1.95 -26.04
CA GLY A 860 -4.85 1.20 -26.44
C GLY A 860 -5.05 0.11 -27.50
N ASN A 861 -6.25 -0.02 -28.09
CA ASN A 861 -6.50 -0.96 -29.20
C ASN A 861 -6.45 -0.26 -30.57
N GLU A 862 -5.70 -0.82 -31.52
CA GLU A 862 -5.57 -0.26 -32.88
C GLU A 862 -6.79 -0.54 -33.76
N GLN A 863 -7.45 -1.69 -33.57
CA GLN A 863 -8.51 -2.19 -34.45
C GLN A 863 -9.90 -1.69 -34.06
N TYR A 864 -10.20 -1.63 -32.76
CA TYR A 864 -11.51 -1.22 -32.26
C TYR A 864 -11.37 -0.04 -31.31
N LYS A 865 -12.11 1.04 -31.58
CA LYS A 865 -12.10 2.26 -30.76
C LYS A 865 -13.25 2.35 -29.77
N SER A 866 -14.32 1.60 -30.00
CA SER A 866 -15.53 1.61 -29.17
C SER A 866 -16.10 0.21 -29.00
N LEU A 867 -16.68 -0.04 -27.83
CA LEU A 867 -17.41 -1.24 -27.45
C LEU A 867 -18.87 -0.85 -27.18
N LYS A 868 -19.82 -1.36 -27.97
CA LYS A 868 -21.24 -1.03 -27.81
C LYS A 868 -21.88 -2.01 -26.84
N ALA A 869 -22.22 -1.58 -25.63
CA ALA A 869 -22.83 -2.43 -24.61
C ALA A 869 -24.32 -2.09 -24.42
N ALA A 870 -25.15 -3.13 -24.31
CA ALA A 870 -26.54 -3.02 -23.88
C ALA A 870 -26.60 -3.31 -22.38
N TYR A 871 -27.40 -2.56 -21.63
CA TYR A 871 -27.63 -2.75 -20.21
C TYR A 871 -29.09 -3.04 -19.96
N MET A 872 -29.38 -4.16 -19.31
CA MET A 872 -30.73 -4.55 -18.94
C MET A 872 -31.39 -3.43 -18.11
N PHE A 873 -32.62 -3.05 -18.50
CA PHE A 873 -33.38 -2.02 -17.81
C PHE A 873 -34.56 -2.65 -17.06
N TYR A 874 -35.79 -2.60 -17.60
CA TYR A 874 -36.96 -3.25 -17.00
C TYR A 874 -37.48 -4.39 -17.88
N THR A 875 -37.64 -5.57 -17.28
CA THR A 875 -38.27 -6.73 -17.90
C THR A 875 -39.44 -7.19 -17.02
N VAL A 876 -40.65 -7.13 -17.56
CA VAL A 876 -41.90 -7.45 -16.84
C VAL A 876 -42.58 -8.63 -17.52
N PRO A 877 -42.38 -9.86 -17.01
CA PRO A 877 -43.09 -11.05 -17.47
C PRO A 877 -44.50 -11.13 -16.84
N VAL A 878 -45.53 -11.30 -17.66
CA VAL A 878 -46.91 -11.58 -17.25
C VAL A 878 -47.43 -12.85 -17.91
N THR A 879 -47.19 -13.02 -19.22
CA THR A 879 -47.61 -14.22 -19.96
C THR A 879 -46.43 -15.03 -20.49
N ALA A 880 -45.37 -14.34 -20.94
CA ALA A 880 -44.13 -14.98 -21.36
C ALA A 880 -43.25 -15.27 -20.13
N SER A 881 -42.45 -16.34 -20.19
CA SER A 881 -41.45 -16.59 -19.14
C SER A 881 -40.36 -15.50 -19.17
N ALA A 882 -39.89 -15.08 -17.99
CA ALA A 882 -38.80 -14.11 -17.84
C ALA A 882 -37.55 -14.51 -18.65
N ARG A 883 -37.20 -15.80 -18.62
CA ARG A 883 -36.10 -16.39 -19.38
C ARG A 883 -36.26 -16.16 -20.88
N GLN A 884 -37.47 -16.34 -21.41
CA GLN A 884 -37.74 -16.19 -22.84
C GLN A 884 -37.69 -14.71 -23.26
N LEU A 885 -38.28 -13.80 -22.48
CA LEU A 885 -38.21 -12.35 -22.74
C LEU A 885 -36.77 -11.85 -22.73
N LEU A 886 -35.98 -12.25 -21.73
CA LEU A 886 -34.58 -11.85 -21.65
C LEU A 886 -33.75 -12.47 -22.79
N ASN A 887 -34.03 -13.70 -23.21
CA ASN A 887 -33.40 -14.28 -24.40
C ASN A 887 -33.73 -13.49 -25.68
N ASP A 888 -34.97 -13.02 -25.83
CA ASP A 888 -35.36 -12.16 -26.95
C ASP A 888 -34.67 -10.79 -26.89
N ALA A 889 -34.47 -10.23 -25.69
CA ALA A 889 -33.65 -9.02 -25.51
C ALA A 889 -32.21 -9.22 -26.02
N LEU A 890 -31.60 -10.38 -25.77
CA LEU A 890 -30.26 -10.70 -26.28
C LEU A 890 -30.24 -10.76 -27.82
N ILE A 891 -31.26 -11.35 -28.43
CA ILE A 891 -31.41 -11.41 -29.89
C ILE A 891 -31.53 -10.00 -30.47
N LEU A 892 -32.39 -9.17 -29.86
CA LEU A 892 -32.60 -7.78 -30.27
C LEU A 892 -31.33 -6.94 -30.12
N ALA A 893 -30.62 -7.07 -28.99
CA ALA A 893 -29.35 -6.40 -28.77
C ALA A 893 -28.28 -6.82 -29.81
N GLN A 894 -28.20 -8.11 -30.14
CA GLN A 894 -27.29 -8.60 -31.19
C GLN A 894 -27.67 -8.04 -32.57
N SER A 895 -28.97 -7.99 -32.90
CA SER A 895 -29.45 -7.47 -34.19
C SER A 895 -29.19 -5.96 -34.36
N THR A 896 -29.09 -5.22 -33.26
CA THR A 896 -28.78 -3.77 -33.22
C THR A 896 -27.27 -3.49 -33.07
N GLY A 897 -26.43 -4.51 -33.22
CA GLY A 897 -24.98 -4.39 -33.27
C GLY A 897 -24.29 -4.24 -31.91
N HIS A 898 -24.95 -4.62 -30.81
CA HIS A 898 -24.30 -4.63 -29.49
C HIS A 898 -23.30 -5.79 -29.38
N ASP A 899 -22.18 -5.52 -28.72
CA ASP A 899 -21.08 -6.47 -28.55
C ASP A 899 -21.24 -7.32 -27.28
N VAL A 900 -21.84 -6.75 -26.24
CA VAL A 900 -22.07 -7.36 -24.94
C VAL A 900 -23.40 -6.88 -24.36
N PHE A 901 -24.07 -7.74 -23.60
CA PHE A 901 -25.25 -7.41 -22.81
C PHE A 901 -24.95 -7.55 -21.32
N ASN A 902 -25.12 -6.47 -20.58
CA ASN A 902 -24.79 -6.33 -19.17
C ASN A 902 -26.07 -6.36 -18.34
N ALA A 903 -26.00 -7.00 -17.18
CA ALA A 903 -27.10 -7.07 -16.23
C ALA A 903 -26.56 -7.10 -14.81
N LEU A 904 -27.35 -6.63 -13.85
CA LEU A 904 -27.13 -6.83 -12.43
C LEU A 904 -27.95 -8.03 -11.95
N ASP A 905 -27.50 -8.69 -10.89
CA ASP A 905 -28.23 -9.77 -10.20
C ASP A 905 -29.29 -9.26 -9.21
N ILE A 906 -29.65 -7.98 -9.29
CA ILE A 906 -30.86 -7.42 -8.68
C ILE A 906 -32.12 -8.00 -9.35
N PHE A 907 -33.31 -7.77 -8.82
CA PHE A 907 -34.51 -8.56 -9.12
C PHE A 907 -34.26 -10.07 -8.88
N GLU A 908 -35.05 -10.95 -9.48
CA GLU A 908 -34.82 -12.40 -9.43
C GLU A 908 -33.92 -12.89 -10.58
N ASN A 909 -32.90 -12.10 -10.95
CA ASN A 909 -32.13 -12.34 -12.17
C ASN A 909 -31.04 -13.41 -12.05
N GLU A 910 -30.48 -13.68 -10.86
CA GLU A 910 -29.29 -14.53 -10.72
C GLU A 910 -29.44 -15.91 -11.40
N GLY A 911 -30.58 -16.58 -11.21
CA GLY A 911 -30.88 -17.86 -11.85
C GLY A 911 -31.03 -17.74 -13.37
N LEU A 912 -31.74 -16.71 -13.83
CA LEU A 912 -31.97 -16.43 -15.26
C LEU A 912 -30.66 -16.14 -16.01
N LEU A 913 -29.76 -15.38 -15.38
CA LEU A 913 -28.48 -14.99 -15.95
C LEU A 913 -27.56 -16.20 -16.17
N LYS A 914 -27.48 -17.11 -15.18
CA LYS A 914 -26.74 -18.37 -15.31
C LYS A 914 -27.26 -19.21 -16.48
N ASP A 915 -28.58 -19.37 -16.55
CA ASP A 915 -29.26 -20.17 -17.59
C ASP A 915 -29.09 -19.60 -19.01
N LEU A 916 -28.91 -18.28 -19.12
CA LEU A 916 -28.70 -17.59 -20.39
C LEU A 916 -27.22 -17.40 -20.72
N LYS A 917 -26.31 -18.04 -19.98
CA LYS A 917 -24.85 -18.04 -20.23
C LYS A 917 -24.19 -16.68 -20.00
N PHE A 918 -24.70 -15.88 -19.07
CA PHE A 918 -23.96 -14.74 -18.56
C PHE A 918 -22.78 -15.23 -17.72
N GLY A 919 -21.65 -14.53 -17.81
CA GLY A 919 -20.51 -14.71 -16.92
C GLY A 919 -20.53 -13.64 -15.82
N ILE A 920 -20.04 -13.98 -14.63
CA ILE A 920 -19.86 -13.04 -13.53
C ILE A 920 -18.76 -12.05 -13.92
N GLY A 921 -19.07 -10.76 -13.86
CA GLY A 921 -18.10 -9.66 -13.96
C GLY A 921 -17.32 -9.46 -12.67
N ASP A 922 -16.30 -8.63 -12.70
CA ASP A 922 -15.51 -8.23 -11.52
C ASP A 922 -16.14 -7.08 -10.73
N GLY A 923 -16.92 -6.22 -11.40
CA GLY A 923 -17.57 -5.06 -10.78
C GLY A 923 -18.79 -5.40 -9.92
N LYS A 924 -18.92 -4.70 -8.79
CA LYS A 924 -20.14 -4.63 -7.96
C LYS A 924 -20.72 -3.23 -7.99
N LEU A 925 -22.05 -3.12 -8.01
CA LEU A 925 -22.77 -1.86 -7.85
C LEU A 925 -23.47 -1.84 -6.49
N ARG A 926 -23.17 -0.84 -5.66
CA ARG A 926 -23.73 -0.74 -4.31
C ARG A 926 -24.74 0.38 -4.25
N TYR A 927 -25.87 0.15 -3.58
CA TYR A 927 -26.97 1.11 -3.45
C TYR A 927 -26.93 1.78 -2.09
N TYR A 928 -27.19 3.08 -2.08
CA TYR A 928 -27.13 3.93 -0.91
C TYR A 928 -28.35 4.81 -0.80
N LEU A 929 -28.76 5.07 0.43
CA LEU A 929 -29.76 6.09 0.76
C LEU A 929 -29.10 7.18 1.60
N PHE A 930 -29.33 8.43 1.21
CA PHE A 930 -28.91 9.60 1.97
C PHE A 930 -30.06 10.06 2.88
N ASN A 931 -29.74 10.32 4.16
CA ASN A 931 -30.69 10.73 5.19
C ASN A 931 -31.89 9.78 5.36
N TRP A 932 -31.64 8.48 5.21
CA TRP A 932 -32.61 7.44 5.48
C TRP A 932 -31.94 6.23 6.11
N ARG A 933 -32.49 5.78 7.24
CA ARG A 933 -32.11 4.55 7.93
C ARG A 933 -33.07 3.47 7.50
N THR A 934 -32.52 2.32 7.07
CA THR A 934 -33.29 1.11 6.79
C THR A 934 -32.41 -0.12 7.03
N ALA A 935 -33.02 -1.25 7.32
CA ALA A 935 -32.31 -2.52 7.45
C ALA A 935 -31.75 -2.98 6.09
N GLU A 936 -30.63 -3.72 6.12
CA GLU A 936 -29.99 -4.29 4.92
C GLU A 936 -31.00 -5.11 4.09
N MET A 937 -30.84 -5.03 2.78
CA MET A 937 -31.68 -5.72 1.79
C MET A 937 -30.85 -6.69 0.97
N LYS A 938 -31.48 -7.77 0.50
CA LYS A 938 -30.87 -8.67 -0.48
C LYS A 938 -30.98 -8.07 -1.88
N ALA A 939 -30.05 -8.43 -2.77
CA ALA A 939 -30.08 -7.96 -4.16
C ALA A 939 -31.44 -8.24 -4.85
N ASN A 940 -32.05 -9.39 -4.56
CA ASN A 940 -33.34 -9.77 -5.13
C ASN A 940 -34.56 -9.00 -4.58
N GLU A 941 -34.36 -8.16 -3.57
CA GLU A 941 -35.39 -7.25 -3.05
C GLU A 941 -35.32 -5.87 -3.71
N VAL A 942 -34.38 -5.65 -4.65
CA VAL A 942 -34.16 -4.40 -5.36
C VAL A 942 -34.78 -4.46 -6.76
N GLY A 943 -35.66 -3.50 -7.03
CA GLY A 943 -36.28 -3.24 -8.34
C GLY A 943 -35.90 -1.89 -8.95
N LEU A 944 -34.83 -1.25 -8.45
CA LEU A 944 -34.34 0.05 -8.93
C LEU A 944 -33.11 -0.11 -9.83
N VAL A 945 -33.19 0.40 -11.07
CA VAL A 945 -32.08 0.43 -12.02
C VAL A 945 -31.62 1.87 -12.19
N MET A 946 -30.33 2.12 -11.94
CA MET A 946 -29.69 3.43 -12.11
C MET A 946 -28.86 3.44 -13.40
N LEU A 947 -28.78 4.60 -14.06
CA LEU A 947 -28.14 4.79 -15.38
C LEU A 947 -26.63 5.04 -15.33
#